data_AF-A0A8S3TCW7-F1
#
_entry.id   AF-A0A8S3TCW7-F1
#
_cell.length_a   1.000
_cell.length_b   1.000
_cell.length_c   1.000
_cell.angle_alpha   90.00
_cell.angle_beta   90.00
_cell.angle_gamma   90.00
#
_symmetry.space_group_name_H-M   'P 1'
#
loop_
_entity.id
_entity.type
_entity.pdbx_description
1 polymer ?
#
loop_
_entity_poly.entity_id
_entity_poly.type
_entity_poly.pdbx_seq_one_letter_code
_entity_poly.pdbx_strand_id
1 'polypeptide(L)'
;MGPYKHDLRINNGKFSKTHQVNRYDKLKNARCQIKLKNKPELKDLIQEHAYANPGCTDKPALEHVETLVANDPNNFSLISLPNDLVSLSHCRFIIELDYLVEQLEHCETCLEKMHLSNALGVRPMGVSGMMYIQCTQCGTINKLKLGKTHRPPDSKRTGVGIFNVNTKLAAGMIHSGIGETQLNNLLSTINLHCIDHKSLKRRENEIGHFIEKNSKTSENNFLIEEAIGSLVIGEPSAAGDADLEENILDNGISVSTDTCWQKKGSGRSYNSLSGVATLIGKNTKKILHHAQRVSSCRICQSAKKKGDFARVHACKQNWSGSAKAMEADMVAQMVKDLVVVEKINVSEIAGDDDSTGFEKIKKQMPHLEIEKTSDRNHIKKNVNSKLYELKNSKMHKEFTQKVLDSIQKNFSYMIDQNQGSEDGIKNGLKAITEHMFGNHTFCNVSWCGGLTKGDAYKHLNLPYGKDLTSKQLKADLEKIFQNKLLTKANQLSKLSSSQANESFNNTVASKAPKRLHYSGSASLGYRVCSAVLQKNEGYEYMSKVNEAAGLSPGNETLKRAGKLNIRRDRKSVKSKSKEWKTNRIKLKQKRLAKNVSKELREGKTYETELVMTKEIGTMLSLLVRRHRHRTRRQLIWSSSQTDITFTDWSAGRPNNSNGDEQCLQMKRSYHMVWNEDPCSEEKHFICEKQ
;
A
#
# COMPACT_ATOMS: atom_id res chain seq x y z
N MET A 1 -34.31 -38.08 29.25
CA MET A 1 -33.39 -39.17 28.86
C MET A 1 -31.97 -38.67 29.08
N GLY A 2 -31.23 -39.40 29.92
CA GLY A 2 -30.10 -38.90 30.71
C GLY A 2 -28.75 -38.71 30.00
N PRO A 3 -27.72 -38.30 30.77
CA PRO A 3 -26.57 -37.52 30.32
C PRO A 3 -25.25 -38.31 30.31
N TYR A 4 -24.22 -37.82 29.62
CA TYR A 4 -22.83 -38.26 29.81
C TYR A 4 -21.91 -37.02 29.79
N LYS A 5 -21.60 -36.43 30.96
CA LYS A 5 -20.42 -36.69 31.83
C LYS A 5 -19.08 -36.53 31.10
N HIS A 6 -18.49 -35.35 31.27
CA HIS A 6 -17.06 -35.12 31.12
C HIS A 6 -16.34 -35.63 32.37
N ASP A 7 -15.63 -36.75 32.26
CA ASP A 7 -14.60 -37.14 33.23
C ASP A 7 -13.23 -36.68 32.70
N LEU A 8 -12.72 -35.59 33.27
CA LEU A 8 -11.31 -35.21 33.16
C LEU A 8 -10.52 -36.04 34.18
N ARG A 9 -10.00 -37.20 33.76
CA ARG A 9 -8.90 -37.86 34.46
C ARG A 9 -7.58 -37.25 34.00
N ILE A 10 -6.95 -36.49 34.88
CA ILE A 10 -5.54 -36.11 34.78
C ILE A 10 -4.71 -37.37 35.06
N ASN A 11 -4.21 -38.01 34.02
CA ASN A 11 -3.14 -39.00 34.16
C ASN A 11 -1.80 -38.32 33.89
N ASN A 12 -1.02 -38.17 34.97
CA ASN A 12 0.39 -37.81 34.94
C ASN A 12 1.18 -38.87 34.15
N GLY A 13 1.61 -38.53 32.93
CA GLY A 13 2.44 -39.39 32.11
C GLY A 13 3.29 -38.59 31.14
N LYS A 14 4.62 -38.63 31.35
CA LYS A 14 5.65 -37.99 30.52
C LYS A 14 5.42 -38.31 29.03
N PHE A 15 5.14 -37.30 28.21
CA PHE A 15 5.04 -37.47 26.75
C PHE A 15 6.42 -37.29 26.09
N SER A 16 6.95 -38.41 25.58
CA SER A 16 8.07 -38.45 24.65
C SER A 16 7.67 -37.90 23.27
N LYS A 17 8.50 -37.01 22.70
CA LYS A 17 8.26 -36.26 21.44
C LYS A 17 8.25 -37.10 20.15
N THR A 18 8.51 -38.40 20.20
CA THR A 18 8.75 -39.23 19.01
C THR A 18 7.53 -40.01 18.48
N HIS A 19 6.32 -39.84 19.03
CA HIS A 19 5.13 -40.60 18.59
C HIS A 19 4.00 -39.80 17.92
N GLN A 20 4.07 -38.46 17.85
CA GLN A 20 3.01 -37.66 17.22
C GLN A 20 3.14 -37.52 15.69
N VAL A 21 4.33 -37.60 15.11
CA VAL A 21 4.54 -37.42 13.66
C VAL A 21 3.95 -38.59 12.86
N ASN A 22 4.13 -39.82 13.34
CA ASN A 22 3.64 -41.03 12.63
C ASN A 22 2.11 -41.20 12.63
N ARG A 23 1.38 -40.62 13.59
CA ARG A 23 -0.09 -40.74 13.66
C ARG A 23 -0.79 -39.73 12.75
N TYR A 24 -0.19 -38.54 12.59
CA TYR A 24 -0.73 -37.48 11.74
C TYR A 24 -0.61 -37.82 10.25
N ASP A 25 0.51 -38.39 9.82
CA ASP A 25 0.71 -38.81 8.42
C ASP A 25 -0.16 -40.03 8.06
N LYS A 26 -0.32 -41.00 8.98
CA LYS A 26 -1.25 -42.12 8.80
C LYS A 26 -2.71 -41.66 8.68
N LEU A 27 -3.13 -40.67 9.47
CA LEU A 27 -4.49 -40.10 9.39
C LEU A 27 -4.72 -39.26 8.13
N LYS A 28 -3.68 -38.58 7.61
CA LYS A 28 -3.73 -37.79 6.38
C LYS A 28 -3.84 -38.68 5.13
N ASN A 29 -3.06 -39.77 5.10
CA ASN A 29 -3.12 -40.77 4.04
C ASN A 29 -4.44 -41.55 4.05
N ALA A 30 -4.96 -41.92 5.23
CA ALA A 30 -6.27 -42.55 5.36
C ALA A 30 -7.41 -41.62 4.87
N ARG A 31 -7.37 -40.32 5.21
CA ARG A 31 -8.36 -39.34 4.73
C ARG A 31 -8.33 -39.12 3.20
N CYS A 32 -7.15 -39.18 2.59
CA CYS A 32 -7.01 -39.06 1.13
C CYS A 32 -7.59 -40.29 0.41
N GLN A 33 -7.28 -41.50 0.91
CA GLN A 33 -7.80 -42.75 0.34
C GLN A 33 -9.32 -42.89 0.51
N ILE A 34 -9.89 -42.44 1.63
CA ILE A 34 -11.35 -42.45 1.87
C ILE A 34 -12.08 -41.47 0.93
N LYS A 35 -11.49 -40.33 0.59
CA LYS A 35 -12.09 -39.37 -0.36
C LYS A 35 -12.06 -39.85 -1.81
N LEU A 36 -11.04 -40.62 -2.22
CA LEU A 36 -10.88 -41.14 -3.58
C LEU A 36 -11.74 -42.39 -3.86
N LYS A 37 -12.10 -43.17 -2.83
CA LYS A 37 -13.01 -44.31 -2.99
C LYS A 37 -14.46 -43.90 -3.26
N ASN A 38 -14.86 -42.66 -2.90
CA ASN A 38 -16.26 -42.21 -2.93
C ASN A 38 -16.62 -41.33 -4.14
N LYS A 39 -15.75 -41.17 -5.14
CA LYS A 39 -16.03 -40.40 -6.38
C LYS A 39 -15.36 -41.03 -7.61
N PRO A 40 -15.99 -42.05 -8.24
CA PRO A 40 -15.44 -42.72 -9.43
C PRO A 40 -15.10 -41.75 -10.57
N GLU A 41 -15.96 -40.77 -10.85
CA GLU A 41 -15.74 -39.73 -11.88
C GLU A 41 -14.44 -38.93 -11.70
N LEU A 42 -13.94 -38.79 -10.47
CA LEU A 42 -12.71 -38.04 -10.20
C LEU A 42 -11.45 -38.89 -10.45
N LYS A 43 -11.55 -40.22 -10.32
CA LYS A 43 -10.44 -41.13 -10.65
C LYS A 43 -10.18 -41.14 -12.15
N ASP A 44 -11.26 -41.25 -12.93
CA ASP A 44 -11.17 -41.28 -14.39
C ASP A 44 -10.56 -39.98 -14.93
N LEU A 45 -10.96 -38.82 -14.39
CA LEU A 45 -10.36 -37.50 -14.73
C LEU A 45 -8.87 -37.37 -14.34
N ILE A 46 -8.44 -37.94 -13.20
CA ILE A 46 -7.03 -37.90 -12.79
C ILE A 46 -6.18 -38.81 -13.68
N GLN A 47 -6.74 -39.94 -14.11
CA GLN A 47 -6.10 -40.90 -15.00
C GLN A 47 -5.99 -40.34 -16.43
N GLU A 48 -7.01 -39.63 -16.90
CA GLU A 48 -7.05 -38.94 -18.20
C GLU A 48 -6.03 -37.78 -18.29
N HIS A 49 -5.68 -37.17 -17.16
CA HIS A 49 -4.71 -36.07 -17.09
C HIS A 49 -3.32 -36.43 -16.55
N ALA A 50 -3.05 -37.71 -16.26
CA ALA A 50 -1.78 -38.19 -15.70
C ALA A 50 -1.27 -37.42 -14.46
N TYR A 51 -2.16 -36.84 -13.64
CA TYR A 51 -1.80 -36.14 -12.39
C TYR A 51 -1.55 -37.14 -11.23
N ALA A 52 -0.81 -38.22 -11.49
CA ALA A 52 -0.41 -39.13 -10.43
C ALA A 52 0.48 -38.38 -9.43
N ASN A 53 0.01 -38.31 -8.18
CA ASN A 53 0.72 -37.70 -7.06
C ASN A 53 2.02 -38.49 -6.83
N PRO A 54 3.23 -37.90 -6.93
CA PRO A 54 4.50 -38.62 -6.74
C PRO A 54 4.72 -39.15 -5.30
N GLY A 55 3.73 -39.01 -4.42
CA GLY A 55 3.79 -39.43 -3.02
C GLY A 55 3.40 -40.88 -2.74
N CYS A 56 3.02 -41.66 -3.75
CA CYS A 56 2.81 -43.10 -3.62
C CYS A 56 3.29 -43.77 -4.90
N THR A 57 4.37 -44.53 -4.75
CA THR A 57 5.07 -45.35 -5.75
C THR A 57 5.99 -44.59 -6.70
N ASP A 58 7.25 -45.00 -6.56
CA ASP A 58 8.27 -45.11 -7.60
C ASP A 58 9.30 -44.00 -7.69
N LYS A 59 10.54 -44.50 -7.72
CA LYS A 59 11.84 -43.89 -8.00
C LYS A 59 12.10 -44.05 -9.51
N PRO A 60 11.43 -43.34 -10.43
CA PRO A 60 11.37 -43.83 -11.81
C PRO A 60 12.61 -43.38 -12.60
N ALA A 61 13.34 -42.37 -12.12
CA ALA A 61 14.48 -41.80 -12.83
C ALA A 61 15.77 -42.61 -12.64
N LEU A 62 15.96 -43.32 -11.52
CA LEU A 62 17.13 -44.18 -11.32
C LEU A 62 16.91 -45.59 -11.87
N GLU A 63 15.71 -46.17 -11.73
CA GLU A 63 15.46 -47.55 -12.18
C GLU A 63 15.54 -47.69 -13.70
N HIS A 64 15.08 -46.70 -14.49
CA HIS A 64 15.20 -46.77 -15.96
C HIS A 64 16.66 -46.71 -16.43
N VAL A 65 17.50 -45.94 -15.75
CA VAL A 65 18.93 -45.82 -16.02
C VAL A 65 19.67 -47.10 -15.58
N GLU A 66 19.32 -47.68 -14.43
CA GLU A 66 19.87 -48.95 -13.96
C GLU A 66 19.51 -50.12 -14.89
N THR A 67 18.29 -50.17 -15.44
CA THR A 67 17.92 -51.18 -16.45
C THR A 67 18.60 -51.00 -17.80
N LEU A 68 18.96 -49.77 -18.20
CA LEU A 68 19.71 -49.52 -19.44
C LEU A 68 21.19 -49.91 -19.29
N VAL A 69 21.77 -49.71 -18.11
CA VAL A 69 23.15 -50.13 -17.78
C VAL A 69 23.27 -51.66 -17.64
N ALA A 70 22.22 -52.34 -17.21
CA ALA A 70 22.24 -53.80 -17.03
C ALA A 70 22.21 -54.62 -18.34
N ASN A 71 21.80 -54.03 -19.47
CA ASN A 71 21.55 -54.76 -20.71
C ASN A 71 22.66 -54.68 -21.77
N ASP A 72 23.69 -53.85 -21.59
CA ASP A 72 24.89 -53.84 -22.46
C ASP A 72 26.12 -53.27 -21.71
N PRO A 73 26.98 -54.13 -21.12
CA PRO A 73 28.14 -53.70 -20.34
C PRO A 73 29.24 -53.00 -21.15
N ASN A 74 29.19 -53.04 -22.50
CA ASN A 74 30.27 -52.59 -23.36
C ASN A 74 29.99 -51.27 -24.10
N ASN A 75 28.82 -50.67 -23.91
CA ASN A 75 28.48 -49.41 -24.53
C ASN A 75 28.15 -48.39 -23.44
N PHE A 76 28.81 -47.23 -23.51
CA PHE A 76 28.62 -45.98 -22.75
C PHE A 76 29.85 -45.49 -22.00
N SER A 77 30.44 -44.44 -22.57
CA SER A 77 31.22 -43.45 -21.84
C SER A 77 30.43 -42.98 -20.61
N LEU A 78 30.90 -43.35 -19.42
CA LEU A 78 30.33 -43.01 -18.12
C LEU A 78 30.39 -41.50 -17.86
N ILE A 79 29.50 -40.74 -18.49
CA ILE A 79 29.12 -39.42 -17.98
C ILE A 79 28.10 -39.67 -16.89
N SER A 80 28.50 -39.53 -15.63
CA SER A 80 27.58 -39.54 -14.50
C SER A 80 26.47 -38.52 -14.73
N LEU A 81 25.22 -38.99 -14.76
CA LEU A 81 24.06 -38.10 -14.80
C LEU A 81 24.02 -37.24 -13.53
N PRO A 82 23.52 -35.99 -13.60
CA PRO A 82 23.43 -35.16 -12.41
C PRO A 82 22.47 -35.76 -11.38
N ASN A 83 22.86 -35.74 -10.10
CA ASN A 83 22.00 -36.20 -9.00
C ASN A 83 20.71 -35.38 -8.85
N ASP A 84 20.67 -34.17 -9.42
CA ASP A 84 19.52 -33.25 -9.42
C ASP A 84 18.68 -33.33 -10.71
N LEU A 85 18.81 -34.42 -11.49
CA LEU A 85 18.00 -34.67 -12.68
C LEU A 85 16.55 -35.01 -12.29
N VAL A 86 15.59 -34.33 -12.93
CA VAL A 86 14.16 -34.49 -12.68
C VAL A 86 13.50 -35.13 -13.91
N SER A 87 12.60 -36.10 -13.68
CA SER A 87 11.82 -36.72 -14.75
C SER A 87 10.92 -35.71 -15.47
N LEU A 88 10.69 -35.93 -16.76
CA LEU A 88 9.85 -35.09 -17.63
C LEU A 88 8.40 -34.97 -17.14
N SER A 89 7.91 -35.95 -16.36
CA SER A 89 6.55 -35.96 -15.82
C SER A 89 6.42 -35.23 -14.48
N HIS A 90 7.52 -34.90 -13.81
CA HIS A 90 7.48 -34.41 -12.43
C HIS A 90 7.06 -32.93 -12.32
N CYS A 91 7.59 -32.07 -13.18
CA CYS A 91 7.25 -30.65 -13.21
C CYS A 91 7.36 -30.06 -14.61
N ARG A 92 6.75 -28.89 -14.81
CA ARG A 92 6.78 -28.16 -16.08
C ARG A 92 8.00 -27.25 -16.17
N PHE A 93 8.48 -27.05 -17.39
CA PHE A 93 9.58 -26.14 -17.73
C PHE A 93 9.16 -25.19 -18.84
N ILE A 94 9.72 -23.98 -18.83
CA ILE A 94 9.60 -23.03 -19.94
C ILE A 94 10.71 -23.31 -20.94
N ILE A 95 10.30 -23.54 -22.19
CA ILE A 95 11.16 -23.92 -23.31
C ILE A 95 11.00 -22.86 -24.42
N GLU A 96 12.11 -22.42 -24.99
CA GLU A 96 12.12 -21.69 -26.26
C GLU A 96 12.14 -22.71 -27.40
N LEU A 97 11.00 -22.90 -28.07
CA LEU A 97 10.80 -24.02 -29.01
C LEU A 97 11.72 -23.96 -30.22
N ASP A 98 11.92 -22.77 -30.81
CA ASP A 98 12.86 -22.52 -31.90
C ASP A 98 14.27 -22.99 -31.51
N TYR A 99 14.70 -22.55 -30.33
CA TYR A 99 16.01 -22.85 -29.82
C TYR A 99 16.18 -24.35 -29.48
N LEU A 100 15.15 -24.99 -28.93
CA LEU A 100 15.21 -26.43 -28.66
C LEU A 100 15.29 -27.26 -29.94
N VAL A 101 14.58 -26.88 -31.00
CA VAL A 101 14.64 -27.58 -32.29
C VAL A 101 16.05 -27.51 -32.88
N GLU A 102 16.69 -26.35 -32.84
CA GLU A 102 18.10 -26.19 -33.25
C GLU A 102 19.04 -27.09 -32.44
N GLN A 103 18.82 -27.20 -31.12
CA GLN A 103 19.61 -28.05 -30.24
C GLN A 103 19.42 -29.56 -30.52
N LEU A 104 18.28 -29.97 -31.08
CA LEU A 104 17.98 -31.38 -31.39
C LEU A 104 18.52 -31.85 -32.75
N GLU A 105 19.04 -30.93 -33.56
CA GLU A 105 19.33 -31.18 -34.97
C GLU A 105 20.47 -32.18 -35.18
N HIS A 106 21.49 -32.15 -34.33
CA HIS A 106 22.67 -33.01 -34.47
C HIS A 106 23.16 -33.49 -33.10
N CYS A 107 23.39 -34.80 -32.97
CA CYS A 107 24.16 -35.34 -31.86
C CYS A 107 25.61 -34.81 -31.91
N GLU A 108 26.16 -34.43 -30.76
CA GLU A 108 27.53 -33.92 -30.62
C GLU A 108 28.62 -34.91 -31.07
N THR A 109 28.29 -36.21 -31.19
CA THR A 109 29.26 -37.25 -31.60
C THR A 109 29.04 -37.75 -33.02
N CYS A 110 27.82 -38.23 -33.34
CA CYS A 110 27.56 -38.89 -34.63
C CYS A 110 26.81 -38.00 -35.64
N LEU A 111 26.47 -36.76 -35.26
CA LEU A 111 25.73 -35.80 -36.09
C LEU A 111 24.30 -36.22 -36.49
N GLU A 112 23.81 -37.35 -35.98
CA GLU A 112 22.43 -37.80 -36.23
C GLU A 112 21.39 -37.00 -35.45
N LYS A 113 20.18 -36.92 -36.01
CA LYS A 113 19.05 -36.21 -35.37
C LYS A 113 18.64 -36.87 -34.05
N MET A 114 18.40 -36.04 -33.04
CA MET A 114 18.00 -36.52 -31.72
C MET A 114 16.48 -36.55 -31.54
N HIS A 115 15.97 -37.64 -30.96
CA HIS A 115 14.54 -37.84 -30.74
C HIS A 115 14.15 -37.55 -29.28
N LEU A 116 13.23 -36.60 -29.08
CA LEU A 116 12.70 -36.19 -27.77
C LEU A 116 12.18 -37.35 -26.90
N SER A 117 11.73 -38.45 -27.51
CA SER A 117 11.32 -39.68 -26.81
C SER A 117 12.42 -40.27 -25.93
N ASN A 118 13.69 -39.97 -26.23
CA ASN A 118 14.86 -40.49 -25.53
C ASN A 118 15.41 -39.50 -24.48
N ALA A 119 14.61 -38.49 -24.12
CA ALA A 119 14.98 -37.58 -23.06
C ALA A 119 14.95 -38.30 -21.71
N LEU A 120 16.10 -38.34 -21.04
CA LEU A 120 16.31 -38.99 -19.75
C LEU A 120 15.77 -38.14 -18.59
N GLY A 121 15.75 -36.81 -18.78
CA GLY A 121 15.23 -35.88 -17.79
C GLY A 121 15.77 -34.46 -17.99
N VAL A 122 15.36 -33.57 -17.09
CA VAL A 122 15.78 -32.17 -17.08
C VAL A 122 16.41 -31.83 -15.74
N ARG A 123 17.59 -31.23 -15.78
CA ARG A 123 18.21 -30.59 -14.62
C ARG A 123 17.65 -29.17 -14.47
N PRO A 124 16.86 -28.88 -13.42
CA PRO A 124 16.23 -27.57 -13.25
C PRO A 124 17.26 -26.48 -12.97
N MET A 125 17.09 -25.33 -13.62
CA MET A 125 17.86 -24.11 -13.38
C MET A 125 16.90 -22.92 -13.35
N GLY A 126 16.04 -22.87 -12.32
CA GLY A 126 14.92 -21.92 -12.25
C GLY A 126 13.70 -22.46 -12.99
N VAL A 127 13.04 -21.64 -13.81
CA VAL A 127 11.84 -22.07 -14.57
C VAL A 127 12.18 -22.76 -15.90
N SER A 128 13.46 -22.92 -16.21
CA SER A 128 13.99 -23.62 -17.39
C SER A 128 15.16 -24.52 -16.94
N GLY A 129 15.91 -25.10 -17.86
CA GLY A 129 16.98 -26.03 -17.48
C GLY A 129 17.75 -26.65 -18.64
N MET A 130 18.54 -27.66 -18.28
CA MET A 130 19.31 -28.50 -19.20
C MET A 130 18.61 -29.84 -19.34
N MET A 131 18.25 -30.23 -20.56
CA MET A 131 17.70 -31.54 -20.87
C MET A 131 18.82 -32.50 -21.24
N TYR A 132 18.75 -33.72 -20.73
CA TYR A 132 19.68 -34.80 -21.02
C TYR A 132 18.97 -35.80 -21.93
N ILE A 133 19.56 -36.07 -23.09
CA ILE A 133 18.95 -36.91 -24.13
C ILE A 133 19.98 -37.92 -24.64
N GLN A 134 19.54 -39.17 -24.75
CA GLN A 134 20.39 -40.27 -25.24
C GLN A 134 20.25 -40.38 -26.76
N CYS A 135 21.36 -40.37 -27.48
CA CYS A 135 21.35 -40.59 -28.93
C CYS A 135 20.89 -42.02 -29.24
N THR A 136 19.96 -42.19 -30.18
CA THR A 136 19.50 -43.51 -30.64
C THR A 136 20.59 -44.31 -31.35
N GLN A 137 21.54 -43.63 -32.00
CA GLN A 137 22.50 -44.27 -32.91
C GLN A 137 23.81 -44.63 -32.22
N CYS A 138 24.49 -43.65 -31.61
CA CYS A 138 25.78 -43.88 -30.94
C CYS A 138 25.69 -43.99 -29.42
N GLY A 139 24.48 -43.88 -28.86
CA GLY A 139 24.25 -43.85 -27.43
C GLY A 139 24.56 -42.51 -26.76
N THR A 140 25.56 -41.73 -27.19
CA THR A 140 26.03 -40.51 -26.47
C THR A 140 24.93 -39.68 -25.80
N ILE A 141 25.15 -39.33 -24.52
CA ILE A 141 24.25 -38.44 -23.77
C ILE A 141 24.58 -36.98 -24.12
N ASN A 142 23.64 -36.31 -24.77
CA ASN A 142 23.76 -34.92 -25.19
C ASN A 142 23.07 -33.99 -24.15
N LYS A 143 23.62 -32.78 -23.98
CA LYS A 143 23.14 -31.80 -22.99
C LYS A 143 22.53 -30.59 -23.70
N LEU A 144 21.21 -30.57 -23.79
CA LEU A 144 20.49 -29.54 -24.54
C LEU A 144 20.02 -28.43 -23.61
N LYS A 145 20.23 -27.18 -24.02
CA LYS A 145 19.67 -26.02 -23.31
C LYS A 145 18.21 -25.83 -23.72
N LEU A 146 17.31 -25.69 -22.76
CA LEU A 146 15.89 -25.45 -23.04
C LEU A 146 15.57 -23.98 -23.43
N GLY A 147 16.57 -23.10 -23.47
CA GLY A 147 16.38 -21.71 -23.91
C GLY A 147 17.67 -20.92 -23.94
N LYS A 148 17.61 -19.72 -24.53
CA LYS A 148 18.75 -18.82 -24.68
C LYS A 148 19.32 -18.39 -23.33
N THR A 149 20.64 -18.23 -23.30
CA THR A 149 21.39 -17.85 -22.10
C THR A 149 22.26 -16.62 -22.34
N HIS A 150 22.42 -15.77 -21.33
CA HIS A 150 23.36 -14.65 -21.33
C HIS A 150 24.41 -14.81 -20.22
N ARG A 151 25.48 -14.04 -20.32
CA ARG A 151 26.45 -13.85 -19.24
C ARG A 151 26.53 -12.36 -18.92
N PRO A 152 26.47 -11.97 -17.63
CA PRO A 152 26.72 -10.59 -17.24
C PRO A 152 28.12 -10.17 -17.73
N PRO A 153 28.30 -8.91 -18.19
CA PRO A 153 29.59 -8.41 -18.68
C PRO A 153 30.76 -8.65 -17.70
N ASP A 154 30.50 -8.51 -16.39
CA ASP A 154 31.51 -8.64 -15.33
C ASP A 154 31.66 -10.07 -14.78
N SER A 155 31.01 -11.06 -15.38
CA SER A 155 31.01 -12.42 -14.85
C SER A 155 32.27 -13.20 -15.25
N LYS A 156 33.23 -13.32 -14.31
CA LYS A 156 34.38 -14.25 -14.40
C LYS A 156 33.99 -15.74 -14.34
N ARG A 157 32.70 -16.08 -14.30
CA ARG A 157 32.25 -17.48 -14.16
C ARG A 157 32.42 -18.25 -15.46
N THR A 158 33.21 -19.31 -15.39
CA THR A 158 33.26 -20.39 -16.36
C THR A 158 32.13 -21.38 -16.06
N GLY A 159 31.13 -21.48 -16.94
CA GLY A 159 29.97 -22.35 -16.73
C GLY A 159 28.79 -22.05 -17.66
N VAL A 160 27.68 -22.78 -17.46
CA VAL A 160 26.42 -22.57 -18.20
C VAL A 160 25.94 -21.13 -17.97
N GLY A 161 25.61 -20.43 -19.07
CA GLY A 161 25.07 -19.08 -19.01
C GLY A 161 23.74 -19.04 -18.26
N ILE A 162 23.31 -17.85 -17.87
CA ILE A 162 22.03 -17.67 -17.21
C ILE A 162 20.93 -17.72 -18.26
N PHE A 163 19.93 -18.60 -18.05
CA PHE A 163 18.72 -18.60 -18.85
C PHE A 163 18.00 -17.24 -18.81
N ASN A 164 17.77 -16.66 -19.99
CA ASN A 164 17.16 -15.34 -20.18
C ASN A 164 15.81 -15.23 -19.47
N VAL A 165 15.01 -16.31 -19.50
CA VAL A 165 13.70 -16.37 -18.84
C VAL A 165 13.76 -16.11 -17.34
N ASN A 166 14.83 -16.52 -16.64
CA ASN A 166 14.95 -16.28 -15.20
C ASN A 166 15.22 -14.80 -14.88
N THR A 167 15.99 -14.10 -15.73
CA THR A 167 16.21 -12.66 -15.59
C THR A 167 14.92 -11.89 -15.92
N LYS A 168 14.21 -12.29 -16.99
CA LYS A 168 12.87 -11.75 -17.32
C LYS A 168 11.84 -12.02 -16.23
N LEU A 169 11.91 -13.15 -15.53
CA LEU A 169 11.04 -13.48 -14.41
C LEU A 169 11.23 -12.47 -13.26
N ALA A 170 12.47 -12.10 -12.95
CA ALA A 170 12.78 -11.07 -11.96
C ALA A 170 12.30 -9.68 -12.42
N ALA A 171 12.45 -9.35 -13.71
CA ALA A 171 11.91 -8.14 -14.30
C ALA A 171 10.38 -8.08 -14.14
N GLY A 172 9.70 -9.19 -14.45
CA GLY A 172 8.25 -9.36 -14.32
C GLY A 172 7.77 -9.28 -12.87
N MET A 173 8.55 -9.77 -11.91
CA MET A 173 8.28 -9.63 -10.47
C MET A 173 8.25 -8.16 -10.03
N ILE A 174 9.25 -7.37 -10.46
CA ILE A 174 9.30 -5.93 -10.19
C ILE A 174 8.14 -5.21 -10.90
N HIS A 175 7.94 -5.50 -12.20
CA HIS A 175 6.89 -4.89 -13.01
C HIS A 175 5.49 -5.13 -12.45
N SER A 176 5.23 -6.34 -11.95
CA SER A 176 3.93 -6.75 -11.41
C SER A 176 3.74 -6.32 -9.95
N GLY A 177 4.79 -5.80 -9.29
CA GLY A 177 4.72 -5.35 -7.91
C GLY A 177 4.57 -6.47 -6.88
N ILE A 178 5.00 -7.68 -7.24
CA ILE A 178 4.95 -8.86 -6.36
C ILE A 178 6.32 -9.16 -5.77
N GLY A 179 6.33 -9.91 -4.66
CA GLY A 179 7.55 -10.44 -4.05
C GLY A 179 7.79 -11.89 -4.40
N GLU A 180 8.95 -12.42 -4.01
CA GLU A 180 9.36 -13.82 -4.23
C GLU A 180 8.29 -14.83 -3.84
N THR A 181 7.72 -14.73 -2.63
CA THR A 181 6.71 -15.68 -2.15
C THR A 181 5.51 -15.74 -3.09
N GLN A 182 5.06 -14.59 -3.58
CA GLN A 182 3.92 -14.51 -4.48
C GLN A 182 4.25 -15.06 -5.87
N LEU A 183 5.49 -14.85 -6.32
CA LEU A 183 6.00 -15.42 -7.57
C LEU A 183 6.08 -16.94 -7.48
N ASN A 184 6.71 -17.50 -6.44
CA ASN A 184 6.84 -18.94 -6.28
C ASN A 184 5.49 -19.62 -6.01
N ASN A 185 4.54 -18.96 -5.34
CA ASN A 185 3.16 -19.45 -5.26
C ASN A 185 2.50 -19.54 -6.64
N LEU A 186 2.72 -18.55 -7.52
CA LEU A 186 2.20 -18.60 -8.89
C LEU A 186 2.82 -19.77 -9.66
N LEU A 187 4.15 -19.90 -9.61
CA LEU A 187 4.88 -20.96 -10.30
C LEU A 187 4.45 -22.36 -9.85
N SER A 188 4.42 -22.61 -8.53
CA SER A 188 4.05 -23.91 -7.99
C SER A 188 2.61 -24.28 -8.29
N THR A 189 1.69 -23.31 -8.26
CA THR A 189 0.27 -23.55 -8.56
C THR A 189 0.06 -24.04 -10.00
N ILE A 190 0.88 -23.59 -10.95
CA ILE A 190 0.83 -24.05 -12.35
C ILE A 190 1.80 -25.20 -12.65
N ASN A 191 2.37 -25.81 -11.60
CA ASN A 191 3.35 -26.88 -11.62
C ASN A 191 4.66 -26.55 -12.37
N LEU A 192 5.08 -25.27 -12.39
CA LEU A 192 6.43 -24.89 -12.82
C LEU A 192 7.42 -25.04 -11.65
N HIS A 193 8.67 -25.35 -11.97
CA HIS A 193 9.73 -25.38 -10.97
C HIS A 193 9.91 -24.02 -10.29
N CYS A 194 9.93 -24.01 -8.95
CA CYS A 194 10.17 -22.80 -8.17
C CYS A 194 11.61 -22.32 -8.31
N ILE A 195 11.82 -21.01 -8.23
CA ILE A 195 13.17 -20.45 -8.24
C ILE A 195 13.67 -20.20 -6.81
N ASP A 196 14.91 -20.60 -6.55
CA ASP A 196 15.57 -20.36 -5.27
C ASP A 196 15.73 -18.85 -5.00
N HIS A 197 15.49 -18.43 -3.74
CA HIS A 197 15.62 -17.05 -3.29
C HIS A 197 16.95 -16.40 -3.72
N LYS A 198 18.08 -17.11 -3.59
CA LYS A 198 19.41 -16.55 -3.89
C LYS A 198 19.56 -16.31 -5.39
N SER A 199 19.14 -17.24 -6.23
CA SER A 199 19.17 -17.10 -7.70
C SER A 199 18.23 -15.99 -8.14
N LEU A 200 16.98 -15.98 -7.67
CA LEU A 200 16.04 -14.92 -7.99
C LEU A 200 16.57 -13.55 -7.55
N LYS A 201 17.15 -13.45 -6.34
CA LYS A 201 17.71 -12.18 -5.86
C LYS A 201 18.90 -11.71 -6.71
N ARG A 202 19.73 -12.62 -7.21
CA ARG A 202 20.80 -12.30 -8.18
C ARG A 202 20.23 -11.82 -9.50
N ARG A 203 19.11 -12.39 -9.97
CA ARG A 203 18.42 -11.95 -11.20
C ARG A 203 17.78 -10.57 -11.01
N GLU A 204 17.17 -10.34 -9.85
CA GLU A 204 16.60 -9.05 -9.47
C GLU A 204 17.66 -7.95 -9.45
N ASN A 205 18.84 -8.22 -8.87
CA ASN A 205 19.93 -7.24 -8.82
C ASN A 205 20.51 -6.94 -10.21
N GLU A 206 20.62 -7.95 -11.07
CA GLU A 206 21.10 -7.79 -12.45
C GLU A 206 20.16 -6.89 -13.26
N ILE A 207 18.88 -7.26 -13.37
CA ILE A 207 17.93 -6.45 -14.14
C ILE A 207 17.68 -5.10 -13.46
N GLY A 208 17.76 -5.05 -12.13
CA GLY A 208 17.63 -3.83 -11.34
C GLY A 208 18.64 -2.76 -11.70
N HIS A 209 19.86 -3.13 -12.06
CA HIS A 209 20.88 -2.18 -12.51
C HIS A 209 20.48 -1.49 -13.82
N PHE A 210 19.98 -2.25 -14.80
CA PHE A 210 19.46 -1.70 -16.06
C PHE A 210 18.22 -0.81 -15.83
N ILE A 211 17.35 -1.18 -14.87
CA ILE A 211 16.20 -0.35 -14.47
C ILE A 211 16.67 0.99 -13.87
N GLU A 212 17.65 0.99 -12.96
CA GLU A 212 18.21 2.21 -12.36
C GLU A 212 18.85 3.09 -13.45
N LYS A 213 19.68 2.50 -14.34
CA LYS A 213 20.34 3.21 -15.44
C LYS A 213 19.33 3.86 -16.38
N ASN A 214 18.37 3.09 -16.90
CA ASN A 214 17.35 3.60 -17.82
C ASN A 214 16.50 4.67 -17.14
N SER A 215 16.19 4.54 -15.85
CA SER A 215 15.45 5.55 -15.10
C SER A 215 16.19 6.89 -15.07
N LYS A 216 17.50 6.91 -14.81
CA LYS A 216 18.28 8.15 -14.79
C LYS A 216 18.39 8.77 -16.19
N THR A 217 18.56 7.97 -17.24
CA THR A 217 18.50 8.46 -18.63
C THR A 217 17.13 9.09 -18.95
N SER A 218 16.05 8.42 -18.54
CA SER A 218 14.67 8.92 -18.73
C SER A 218 14.46 10.25 -18.02
N GLU A 219 14.90 10.36 -16.77
CA GLU A 219 14.83 11.60 -15.98
C GLU A 219 15.58 12.76 -16.64
N ASN A 220 16.82 12.52 -17.08
CA ASN A 220 17.61 13.54 -17.75
C ASN A 220 16.97 14.02 -19.07
N ASN A 221 16.40 13.10 -19.86
CA ASN A 221 15.71 13.48 -21.10
C ASN A 221 14.50 14.39 -20.83
N PHE A 222 13.68 14.06 -19.83
CA PHE A 222 12.49 14.85 -19.49
C PHE A 222 12.83 16.14 -18.72
N LEU A 223 13.97 16.19 -18.03
CA LEU A 223 14.52 17.40 -17.45
C LEU A 223 14.87 18.42 -18.54
N ILE A 224 15.54 18.00 -19.60
CA ILE A 224 15.86 18.84 -20.75
C ILE A 224 14.57 19.30 -21.44
N GLU A 225 13.60 18.40 -21.66
CA GLU A 225 12.29 18.75 -22.26
C GLU A 225 11.52 19.78 -21.42
N GLU A 226 11.56 19.69 -20.09
CA GLU A 226 10.94 20.68 -19.20
C GLU A 226 11.63 22.04 -19.27
N ALA A 227 12.96 22.05 -19.35
CA ALA A 227 13.75 23.27 -19.44
C ALA A 227 13.48 24.00 -20.76
N ILE A 228 13.51 23.28 -21.90
CA ILE A 228 13.13 23.82 -23.21
C ILE A 228 11.69 24.32 -23.19
N GLY A 229 10.76 23.55 -22.62
CA GLY A 229 9.35 23.95 -22.52
C GLY A 229 9.12 25.21 -21.70
N SER A 230 10.01 25.54 -20.77
CA SER A 230 9.93 26.78 -19.97
C SER A 230 10.36 28.01 -20.77
N LEU A 231 11.26 27.86 -21.76
CA LEU A 231 11.67 28.96 -22.65
C LEU A 231 10.55 29.41 -23.60
N VAL A 232 9.79 28.46 -24.16
CA VAL A 232 8.74 28.74 -25.16
C VAL A 232 7.54 29.51 -24.57
N ILE A 233 7.41 29.56 -23.25
CA ILE A 233 6.35 30.29 -22.54
C ILE A 233 6.78 31.75 -22.22
N GLY A 234 8.09 32.05 -22.24
CA GLY A 234 8.60 33.43 -22.25
C GLY A 234 8.45 34.06 -23.63
N GLU A 235 8.43 35.39 -23.73
CA GLU A 235 8.38 36.08 -25.03
C GLU A 235 9.48 35.54 -25.97
N PRO A 236 9.17 35.27 -27.26
CA PRO A 236 10.13 34.68 -28.17
C PRO A 236 11.24 35.69 -28.46
N SER A 237 12.43 35.48 -27.91
CA SER A 237 13.63 36.09 -28.46
C SER A 237 13.98 35.37 -29.77
N ALA A 238 14.28 36.15 -30.81
CA ALA A 238 14.79 35.65 -32.08
C ALA A 238 16.24 35.17 -31.89
N ALA A 239 16.42 34.02 -31.25
CA ALA A 239 17.73 33.54 -30.80
C ALA A 239 18.15 32.30 -31.60
N GLY A 240 19.43 32.23 -31.98
CA GLY A 240 19.99 31.08 -32.70
C GLY A 240 20.28 29.88 -31.79
N ASP A 241 20.69 28.74 -32.35
CA ASP A 241 20.94 27.50 -31.59
C ASP A 241 21.98 27.64 -30.45
N ALA A 242 22.94 28.57 -30.55
CA ALA A 242 23.94 28.85 -29.51
C ALA A 242 23.38 29.69 -28.34
N ASP A 243 22.40 30.55 -28.60
CA ASP A 243 21.73 31.35 -27.57
C ASP A 243 20.74 30.51 -26.75
N LEU A 244 20.30 29.37 -27.28
CA LEU A 244 19.36 28.48 -26.60
C LEU A 244 19.97 27.85 -25.34
N GLU A 245 21.24 27.41 -25.39
CA GLU A 245 21.91 26.79 -24.23
C GLU A 245 22.10 27.78 -23.08
N GLU A 246 22.47 29.03 -23.37
CA GLU A 246 22.67 30.07 -22.35
C GLU A 246 21.32 30.52 -21.75
N ASN A 247 20.27 30.64 -22.57
CA ASN A 247 18.91 30.98 -22.12
C ASN A 247 18.25 29.87 -21.28
N ILE A 248 18.53 28.58 -21.54
CA ILE A 248 18.04 27.44 -20.73
C ILE A 248 18.57 27.52 -19.30
N LEU A 249 19.80 28.00 -19.12
CA LEU A 249 20.47 28.07 -17.82
C LEU A 249 19.90 29.22 -16.96
N ASP A 250 19.51 30.34 -17.57
CA ASP A 250 18.98 31.51 -16.88
C ASP A 250 17.49 31.39 -16.53
N ASN A 251 16.68 30.67 -17.33
CA ASN A 251 15.26 30.48 -17.06
C ASN A 251 14.99 29.28 -16.14
N GLY A 252 14.49 29.56 -14.93
CA GLY A 252 14.21 28.51 -13.95
C GLY A 252 12.95 27.68 -14.27
N ILE A 253 13.02 26.36 -14.06
CA ILE A 253 11.89 25.43 -14.21
C ILE A 253 10.94 25.47 -13.00
N SER A 254 9.66 25.17 -13.25
CA SER A 254 8.66 24.99 -12.21
C SER A 254 8.40 23.51 -11.93
N VAL A 255 8.52 23.09 -10.66
CA VAL A 255 8.38 21.68 -10.27
C VAL A 255 7.38 21.49 -9.13
N SER A 256 6.84 20.28 -9.01
CA SER A 256 6.04 19.87 -7.85
C SER A 256 6.70 18.71 -7.10
N THR A 257 6.63 18.74 -5.77
CA THR A 257 7.24 17.76 -4.88
C THR A 257 6.23 17.15 -3.91
N ASP A 258 6.44 15.87 -3.59
CA ASP A 258 5.73 15.12 -2.56
C ASP A 258 6.60 13.91 -2.18
N THR A 259 6.39 13.41 -0.96
CA THR A 259 7.15 12.29 -0.40
C THR A 259 6.24 11.11 -0.05
N CYS A 260 6.65 9.91 -0.42
CA CYS A 260 5.98 8.68 -0.01
C CYS A 260 6.85 7.77 0.86
N TRP A 261 6.17 7.02 1.72
CA TRP A 261 6.77 6.12 2.71
C TRP A 261 6.39 4.68 2.42
N GLN A 262 7.33 3.74 2.60
CA GLN A 262 7.07 2.30 2.45
C GLN A 262 6.24 1.74 3.62
N LYS A 263 6.26 2.39 4.78
CA LYS A 263 5.40 2.01 5.92
C LYS A 263 4.02 2.65 5.79
N LYS A 264 2.95 1.91 6.12
CA LYS A 264 1.62 2.52 6.32
C LYS A 264 1.68 3.42 7.55
N GLY A 265 1.31 4.69 7.40
CA GLY A 265 1.22 5.61 8.52
C GLY A 265 0.06 5.23 9.45
N SER A 266 0.31 5.20 10.75
CA SER A 266 -0.72 5.16 11.81
C SER A 266 -1.17 6.56 12.24
N GLY A 267 -0.64 7.61 11.60
CA GLY A 267 -0.80 9.02 12.00
C GLY A 267 -0.10 9.41 13.30
N ARG A 268 0.48 8.45 14.04
CA ARG A 268 1.08 8.67 15.37
C ARG A 268 2.55 8.29 15.49
N SER A 269 3.05 7.37 14.65
CA SER A 269 4.44 6.91 14.70
C SER A 269 5.19 7.25 13.40
N TYR A 270 6.07 8.25 13.46
CA TYR A 270 6.95 8.67 12.36
C TYR A 270 8.25 7.83 12.35
N ASN A 271 8.12 6.54 12.02
CA ASN A 271 9.21 5.57 12.10
C ASN A 271 9.34 4.70 10.84
N SER A 272 9.16 5.31 9.66
CA SER A 272 9.46 4.63 8.40
C SER A 272 10.97 4.43 8.25
N LEU A 273 11.37 3.26 7.75
CA LEU A 273 12.79 2.96 7.45
C LEU A 273 13.24 3.49 6.09
N SER A 274 12.30 4.01 5.30
CA SER A 274 12.60 4.64 4.02
C SER A 274 11.55 5.64 3.60
N GLY A 275 12.00 6.69 2.92
CA GLY A 275 11.19 7.67 2.21
C GLY A 275 11.68 7.81 0.76
N VAL A 276 10.76 8.20 -0.12
CA VAL A 276 11.04 8.50 -1.53
C VAL A 276 10.36 9.82 -1.86
N ALA A 277 11.12 10.80 -2.34
CA ALA A 277 10.60 12.06 -2.85
C ALA A 277 10.87 12.17 -4.35
N THR A 278 10.03 12.94 -5.05
CA THR A 278 10.17 13.17 -6.49
C THR A 278 9.89 14.61 -6.87
N LEU A 279 10.68 15.14 -7.80
CA LEU A 279 10.38 16.37 -8.53
C LEU A 279 9.68 16.02 -9.85
N ILE A 280 8.52 16.64 -10.07
CA ILE A 280 7.72 16.48 -11.28
C ILE A 280 7.62 17.83 -11.99
N GLY A 281 7.93 17.86 -13.29
CA GLY A 281 7.81 19.06 -14.11
C GLY A 281 6.38 19.56 -14.23
N LYS A 282 6.16 20.87 -14.14
CA LYS A 282 4.83 21.49 -14.26
C LYS A 282 4.36 21.48 -15.71
N ASN A 283 5.24 21.49 -16.70
CA ASN A 283 4.88 21.49 -18.11
C ASN A 283 4.72 20.07 -18.64
N THR A 284 5.78 19.26 -18.56
CA THR A 284 5.81 17.87 -19.05
C THR A 284 4.94 16.92 -18.23
N LYS A 285 4.73 17.20 -16.93
CA LYS A 285 4.12 16.30 -15.94
C LYS A 285 4.88 14.98 -15.76
N LYS A 286 6.18 14.98 -16.06
CA LYS A 286 7.11 13.84 -15.99
C LYS A 286 8.01 13.94 -14.76
N ILE A 287 8.58 12.81 -14.34
CA ILE A 287 9.57 12.80 -13.26
C ILE A 287 10.88 13.32 -13.81
N LEU A 288 11.40 14.38 -13.21
CA LEU A 288 12.67 14.99 -13.59
C LEU A 288 13.81 14.53 -12.67
N HIS A 289 13.47 14.22 -11.42
CA HIS A 289 14.41 13.71 -10.45
C HIS A 289 13.69 12.95 -9.33
N HIS A 290 14.30 11.90 -8.80
CA HIS A 290 13.86 11.24 -7.58
C HIS A 290 15.00 11.07 -6.58
N ALA A 291 14.66 11.06 -5.30
CA ALA A 291 15.61 10.77 -4.23
C ALA A 291 15.00 9.78 -3.25
N GLN A 292 15.87 8.97 -2.65
CA GLN A 292 15.50 7.97 -1.67
C GLN A 292 16.37 8.10 -0.42
N ARG A 293 15.74 7.91 0.73
CA ARG A 293 16.42 7.71 2.01
C ARG A 293 16.09 6.35 2.58
N VAL A 294 17.10 5.64 3.03
CA VAL A 294 16.99 4.32 3.65
C VAL A 294 17.84 4.29 4.90
N SER A 295 17.22 4.00 6.04
CA SER A 295 17.91 3.94 7.34
C SER A 295 18.33 2.54 7.76
N SER A 296 18.10 1.53 6.92
CA SER A 296 18.27 0.14 7.29
C SER A 296 18.72 -0.72 6.11
N CYS A 297 19.86 -1.41 6.25
CA CYS A 297 20.29 -2.48 5.36
C CYS A 297 20.24 -3.84 6.07
N ARG A 298 19.64 -4.87 5.43
CA ARG A 298 19.52 -6.22 6.01
C ARG A 298 20.87 -6.89 6.23
N ILE A 299 21.84 -6.68 5.33
CA ILE A 299 23.19 -7.26 5.45
C ILE A 299 23.91 -6.61 6.63
N CYS A 300 23.90 -5.28 6.74
CA CYS A 300 24.51 -4.56 7.86
C CYS A 300 23.85 -4.92 9.20
N GLN A 301 22.52 -4.98 9.26
CA GLN A 301 21.81 -5.36 10.48
C GLN A 301 22.12 -6.80 10.90
N SER A 302 22.23 -7.72 9.95
CA SER A 302 22.57 -9.11 10.27
C SER A 302 24.00 -9.23 10.81
N ALA A 303 24.95 -8.47 10.27
CA ALA A 303 26.34 -8.46 10.76
C ALA A 303 26.43 -7.85 12.16
N LYS A 304 25.78 -6.69 12.37
CA LYS A 304 25.68 -6.03 13.68
C LYS A 304 25.07 -6.94 14.75
N LYS A 305 24.01 -7.70 14.43
CA LYS A 305 23.40 -8.67 15.35
C LYS A 305 24.33 -9.80 15.77
N LYS A 306 25.30 -10.14 14.92
CA LYS A 306 26.30 -11.18 15.18
C LYS A 306 27.58 -10.65 15.81
N GLY A 307 27.69 -9.33 16.01
CA GLY A 307 28.95 -8.70 16.45
C GLY A 307 30.06 -8.76 15.41
N ASP A 308 29.71 -8.89 14.12
CA ASP A 308 30.65 -9.09 13.02
C ASP A 308 30.58 -7.93 12.01
N PHE A 309 31.60 -7.81 11.15
CA PHE A 309 31.63 -6.84 10.08
C PHE A 309 30.72 -7.25 8.92
N ALA A 310 30.05 -6.28 8.31
CA ALA A 310 29.23 -6.55 7.14
C ALA A 310 30.14 -6.92 5.97
N ARG A 311 29.89 -8.10 5.38
CA ARG A 311 30.53 -8.49 4.11
C ARG A 311 30.39 -7.38 3.07
N VAL A 312 31.35 -7.25 2.16
CA VAL A 312 31.30 -6.29 1.05
C VAL A 312 30.01 -6.49 0.25
N HIS A 313 29.23 -5.42 0.11
CA HIS A 313 27.98 -5.40 -0.63
C HIS A 313 27.62 -3.98 -1.05
N ALA A 314 26.79 -3.84 -2.08
CA ALA A 314 26.18 -2.56 -2.46
C ALA A 314 25.14 -2.13 -1.40
N CYS A 315 25.62 -1.51 -0.32
CA CYS A 315 24.77 -1.01 0.75
C CYS A 315 23.96 0.19 0.24
N LYS A 316 22.63 0.11 0.40
CA LYS A 316 21.72 1.21 0.02
C LYS A 316 21.28 2.04 1.24
N GLN A 317 21.81 1.76 2.44
CA GLN A 317 21.57 2.57 3.63
C GLN A 317 22.36 3.87 3.51
N ASN A 318 21.64 4.99 3.39
CA ASN A 318 22.19 6.33 3.17
C ASN A 318 21.59 7.37 4.13
N TRP A 319 20.89 6.94 5.17
CA TRP A 319 20.23 7.82 6.13
C TRP A 319 20.45 7.37 7.57
N SER A 320 20.84 8.30 8.43
CA SER A 320 21.03 8.08 9.87
C SER A 320 20.08 8.91 10.73
N GLY A 321 19.39 9.90 10.16
CA GLY A 321 18.49 10.80 10.87
C GLY A 321 17.11 10.19 11.18
N SER A 322 16.22 11.03 11.73
CA SER A 322 14.82 10.64 11.98
C SER A 322 14.04 10.49 10.67
N ALA A 323 12.94 9.71 10.69
CA ALA A 323 12.08 9.59 9.51
C ALA A 323 11.49 10.95 9.11
N LYS A 324 11.11 11.82 10.07
CA LYS A 324 10.54 13.15 9.79
C LYS A 324 11.46 14.04 8.95
N ALA A 325 12.77 13.88 9.08
CA ALA A 325 13.74 14.72 8.38
C ALA A 325 14.11 14.21 6.98
N MET A 326 13.70 12.99 6.57
CA MET A 326 14.08 12.47 5.25
C MET A 326 13.47 13.29 4.11
N GLU A 327 12.23 13.77 4.25
CA GLU A 327 11.55 14.56 3.21
C GLU A 327 12.30 15.86 2.90
N ALA A 328 12.52 16.68 3.93
CA ALA A 328 13.24 17.95 3.77
C ALA A 328 14.66 17.73 3.20
N ASP A 329 15.33 16.66 3.60
CA ASP A 329 16.65 16.30 3.09
C ASP A 329 16.65 15.86 1.63
N MET A 330 15.70 15.02 1.23
CA MET A 330 15.57 14.58 -0.16
C MET A 330 15.21 15.76 -1.07
N VAL A 331 14.25 16.60 -0.68
CA VAL A 331 13.84 17.76 -1.48
C VAL A 331 15.00 18.73 -1.67
N ALA A 332 15.75 19.05 -0.60
CA ALA A 332 16.92 19.90 -0.71
C ALA A 332 18.03 19.28 -1.57
N GLN A 333 18.26 17.96 -1.45
CA GLN A 333 19.23 17.27 -2.30
C GLN A 333 18.84 17.33 -3.78
N MET A 334 17.60 17.00 -4.14
CA MET A 334 17.17 16.99 -5.54
C MET A 334 17.30 18.38 -6.18
N VAL A 335 16.91 19.45 -5.47
CA VAL A 335 17.09 20.83 -5.97
C VAL A 335 18.57 21.16 -6.14
N LYS A 336 19.41 20.77 -5.17
CA LYS A 336 20.85 20.95 -5.27
C LYS A 336 21.45 20.20 -6.46
N ASP A 337 21.02 18.97 -6.69
CA ASP A 337 21.49 18.15 -7.81
C ASP A 337 21.12 18.83 -9.14
N LEU A 338 19.88 19.34 -9.29
CA LEU A 338 19.48 20.08 -10.50
C LEU A 338 20.30 21.35 -10.73
N VAL A 339 20.45 22.19 -9.70
CA VAL A 339 21.10 23.52 -9.84
C VAL A 339 22.61 23.41 -9.96
N VAL A 340 23.24 22.54 -9.15
CA VAL A 340 24.70 22.46 -9.06
C VAL A 340 25.29 21.51 -10.09
N VAL A 341 24.66 20.34 -10.28
CA VAL A 341 25.18 19.28 -11.16
C VAL A 341 24.64 19.44 -12.57
N GLU A 342 23.31 19.51 -12.73
CA GLU A 342 22.68 19.58 -14.05
C GLU A 342 22.61 21.03 -14.59
N LYS A 343 23.01 22.03 -13.79
CA LYS A 343 23.03 23.47 -14.11
C LYS A 343 21.67 24.07 -14.47
N ILE A 344 20.57 23.46 -14.04
CA ILE A 344 19.22 23.94 -14.33
C ILE A 344 18.64 24.62 -13.09
N ASN A 345 18.28 25.90 -13.23
CA ASN A 345 17.66 26.69 -12.17
C ASN A 345 16.22 26.23 -11.89
N VAL A 346 15.78 26.38 -10.64
CA VAL A 346 14.40 26.06 -10.22
C VAL A 346 13.74 27.34 -9.73
N SER A 347 12.75 27.84 -10.46
CA SER A 347 12.06 29.11 -10.15
C SER A 347 10.88 28.92 -9.19
N GLU A 348 10.15 27.81 -9.32
CA GLU A 348 8.95 27.53 -8.53
C GLU A 348 8.96 26.10 -8.00
N ILE A 349 8.63 25.93 -6.71
CA ILE A 349 8.37 24.61 -6.11
C ILE A 349 6.97 24.58 -5.51
N ALA A 350 6.14 23.72 -6.07
CA ALA A 350 4.81 23.40 -5.57
C ALA A 350 4.87 22.21 -4.60
N GLY A 351 4.25 22.33 -3.43
CA GLY A 351 4.17 21.22 -2.48
C GLY A 351 3.23 21.50 -1.32
N ASP A 352 3.26 20.61 -0.33
CA ASP A 352 2.54 20.82 0.92
C ASP A 352 3.13 22.01 1.71
N ASP A 353 2.32 22.58 2.61
CA ASP A 353 2.71 23.79 3.36
C ASP A 353 3.81 23.54 4.40
N ASP A 354 4.31 22.31 4.53
CA ASP A 354 5.44 22.00 5.43
C ASP A 354 6.66 22.84 5.03
N SER A 355 7.06 23.74 5.94
CA SER A 355 8.10 24.75 5.67
C SER A 355 9.52 24.17 5.70
N THR A 356 9.69 22.99 6.30
CA THR A 356 11.01 22.41 6.62
C THR A 356 11.88 22.11 5.39
N GLY A 357 11.30 21.63 4.28
CA GLY A 357 12.05 21.37 3.05
C GLY A 357 12.57 22.65 2.40
N PHE A 358 11.73 23.67 2.35
CA PHE A 358 12.05 24.95 1.74
C PHE A 358 13.03 25.78 2.58
N GLU A 359 12.86 25.79 3.91
CA GLU A 359 13.83 26.39 4.83
C GLU A 359 15.21 25.74 4.68
N LYS A 360 15.26 24.41 4.49
CA LYS A 360 16.51 23.69 4.27
C LYS A 360 17.15 24.05 2.93
N ILE A 361 16.37 24.23 1.87
CA ILE A 361 16.86 24.75 0.58
C ILE A 361 17.48 26.13 0.76
N LYS A 362 16.74 27.08 1.36
CA LYS A 362 17.23 28.44 1.62
C LYS A 362 18.53 28.47 2.43
N LYS A 363 18.66 27.58 3.42
CA LYS A 363 19.87 27.46 4.22
C LYS A 363 21.06 26.91 3.43
N GLN A 364 20.83 25.96 2.52
CA GLN A 364 21.90 25.32 1.74
C GLN A 364 22.28 26.12 0.49
N MET A 365 21.32 26.86 -0.07
CA MET A 365 21.44 27.62 -1.32
C MET A 365 20.78 29.00 -1.12
N PRO A 366 21.41 29.92 -0.36
CA PRO A 366 20.82 31.21 0.00
C PRO A 366 20.70 32.19 -1.18
N HIS A 367 21.50 31.99 -2.24
CA HIS A 367 21.49 32.78 -3.46
C HIS A 367 20.38 32.38 -4.45
N LEU A 368 19.71 31.26 -4.19
CA LEU A 368 18.70 30.71 -5.11
C LEU A 368 17.33 31.28 -4.75
N GLU A 369 16.78 32.10 -5.64
CA GLU A 369 15.43 32.64 -5.51
C GLU A 369 14.40 31.63 -6.01
N ILE A 370 13.68 31.00 -5.07
CA ILE A 370 12.62 30.05 -5.38
C ILE A 370 11.28 30.56 -4.82
N GLU A 371 10.26 30.60 -5.66
CA GLU A 371 8.88 30.81 -5.22
C GLU A 371 8.28 29.49 -4.72
N LYS A 372 7.83 29.45 -3.46
CA LYS A 372 7.07 28.31 -2.91
C LYS A 372 5.57 28.50 -3.19
N THR A 373 4.96 27.60 -3.93
CA THR A 373 3.51 27.56 -4.14
C THR A 373 2.86 26.42 -3.36
N SER A 374 1.68 26.69 -2.79
CA SER A 374 0.98 25.71 -1.96
C SER A 374 0.06 24.82 -2.79
N ASP A 375 -0.05 23.55 -2.39
CA ASP A 375 -1.05 22.65 -2.98
C ASP A 375 -2.48 23.08 -2.63
N ARG A 376 -3.30 23.23 -3.66
CA ARG A 376 -4.72 23.62 -3.52
C ARG A 376 -5.53 22.67 -2.64
N ASN A 377 -5.27 21.36 -2.71
CA ASN A 377 -6.03 20.38 -1.92
C ASN A 377 -5.61 20.41 -0.45
N HIS A 378 -4.32 20.66 -0.17
CA HIS A 378 -3.81 20.86 1.18
C HIS A 378 -4.47 22.06 1.86
N ILE A 379 -4.51 23.21 1.17
CA ILE A 379 -5.21 24.41 1.67
C ILE A 379 -6.69 24.12 1.93
N LYS A 380 -7.38 23.48 0.98
CA LYS A 380 -8.79 23.08 1.14
C LYS A 380 -8.98 22.16 2.35
N LYS A 381 -8.11 21.17 2.55
CA LYS A 381 -8.17 20.26 3.72
C LYS A 381 -7.99 21.04 5.03
N ASN A 382 -7.04 21.97 5.10
CA ASN A 382 -6.79 22.76 6.31
C ASN A 382 -7.97 23.66 6.70
N VAL A 383 -8.58 24.34 5.72
CA VAL A 383 -9.80 25.12 5.95
C VAL A 383 -10.95 24.21 6.37
N ASN A 384 -11.12 23.06 5.71
CA ASN A 384 -12.16 22.10 6.05
C ASN A 384 -12.03 21.59 7.48
N SER A 385 -10.82 21.25 7.94
CA SER A 385 -10.58 20.79 9.32
C SER A 385 -11.06 21.81 10.35
N LYS A 386 -10.74 23.10 10.17
CA LYS A 386 -11.21 24.17 11.07
C LYS A 386 -12.73 24.34 11.05
N LEU A 387 -13.34 24.22 9.88
CA LEU A 387 -14.81 24.25 9.77
C LEU A 387 -15.44 23.04 10.49
N TYR A 388 -14.82 21.85 10.41
CA TYR A 388 -15.29 20.68 11.15
C TYR A 388 -15.11 20.85 12.66
N GLU A 389 -14.01 21.44 13.13
CA GLU A 389 -13.81 21.78 14.54
C GLU A 389 -14.92 22.72 15.05
N LEU A 390 -15.21 23.79 14.28
CA LEU A 390 -16.29 24.73 14.62
C LEU A 390 -17.66 24.03 14.67
N LYS A 391 -17.94 23.13 13.74
CA LYS A 391 -19.18 22.33 13.74
C LYS A 391 -19.25 21.40 14.95
N ASN A 392 -18.16 20.71 15.24
CA ASN A 392 -18.10 19.70 16.30
C ASN A 392 -18.10 20.32 17.70
N SER A 393 -17.76 21.60 17.82
CA SER A 393 -17.92 22.36 19.07
C SER A 393 -19.37 22.40 19.56
N LYS A 394 -20.35 22.17 18.67
CA LYS A 394 -21.80 22.27 18.91
C LYS A 394 -22.27 23.62 19.48
N MET A 395 -21.41 24.64 19.45
CA MET A 395 -21.73 26.00 19.88
C MET A 395 -22.78 26.66 18.99
N HIS A 396 -22.83 26.27 17.71
CA HIS A 396 -23.63 26.91 16.67
C HIS A 396 -24.67 25.96 16.08
N LYS A 397 -25.91 26.00 16.57
CA LYS A 397 -27.01 25.15 16.06
C LYS A 397 -27.34 25.42 14.58
N GLU A 398 -27.20 26.66 14.12
CA GLU A 398 -27.40 27.05 12.71
C GLU A 398 -26.32 26.45 11.77
N PHE A 399 -25.17 26.05 12.31
CA PHE A 399 -24.04 25.55 11.53
C PHE A 399 -24.15 24.05 11.21
N THR A 400 -25.07 23.73 10.30
CA THR A 400 -25.35 22.36 9.87
C THR A 400 -24.31 21.81 8.88
N GLN A 401 -24.32 20.50 8.62
CA GLN A 401 -23.49 19.89 7.57
C GLN A 401 -23.75 20.51 6.19
N LYS A 402 -25.00 20.88 5.89
CA LYS A 402 -25.38 21.50 4.61
C LYS A 402 -24.71 22.88 4.43
N VAL A 403 -24.64 23.67 5.51
CA VAL A 403 -23.96 24.97 5.52
C VAL A 403 -22.45 24.78 5.32
N LEU A 404 -21.85 23.85 6.07
CA LEU A 404 -20.43 23.52 5.91
C LEU A 404 -20.11 23.10 4.47
N ASP A 405 -20.87 22.19 3.87
CA ASP A 405 -20.69 21.75 2.48
C ASP A 405 -20.81 22.93 1.48
N SER A 406 -21.72 23.87 1.73
CA SER A 406 -21.87 25.10 0.94
C SER A 406 -20.63 25.97 1.02
N ILE A 407 -20.10 26.20 2.22
CA ILE A 407 -18.88 26.99 2.42
C ILE A 407 -17.70 26.35 1.70
N GLN A 408 -17.50 25.04 1.82
CA GLN A 408 -16.42 24.32 1.16
C GLN A 408 -16.49 24.45 -0.38
N LYS A 409 -17.70 24.40 -0.92
CA LYS A 409 -17.97 24.57 -2.34
C LYS A 409 -17.68 26.01 -2.79
N ASN A 410 -18.20 27.01 -2.07
CA ASN A 410 -18.00 28.42 -2.37
C ASN A 410 -16.52 28.81 -2.27
N PHE A 411 -15.82 28.36 -1.23
CA PHE A 411 -14.38 28.55 -1.07
C PHE A 411 -13.60 27.96 -2.26
N SER A 412 -13.97 26.76 -2.71
CA SER A 412 -13.33 26.14 -3.87
C SER A 412 -13.52 26.93 -5.16
N TYR A 413 -14.75 27.40 -5.44
CA TYR A 413 -15.02 28.22 -6.63
C TYR A 413 -14.33 29.57 -6.57
N MET A 414 -14.36 30.23 -5.41
CA MET A 414 -13.70 31.52 -5.21
C MET A 414 -12.20 31.42 -5.51
N ILE A 415 -11.52 30.39 -5.00
CA ILE A 415 -10.11 30.14 -5.32
C ILE A 415 -9.92 29.93 -6.82
N ASP A 416 -10.73 29.06 -7.44
CA ASP A 416 -10.55 28.70 -8.86
C ASP A 416 -10.85 29.88 -9.81
N GLN A 417 -11.77 30.79 -9.45
CA GLN A 417 -12.16 31.95 -10.27
C GLN A 417 -11.21 33.14 -10.15
N ASN A 418 -10.49 33.27 -9.03
CA ASN A 418 -9.63 34.43 -8.73
C ASN A 418 -8.13 34.07 -8.76
N GLN A 419 -7.73 33.04 -9.53
CA GLN A 419 -6.31 32.76 -9.75
C GLN A 419 -5.63 33.95 -10.45
N GLY A 420 -4.46 34.35 -9.95
CA GLY A 420 -3.74 35.53 -10.41
C GLY A 420 -4.25 36.89 -9.88
N SER A 421 -5.38 36.93 -9.15
CA SER A 421 -5.93 38.18 -8.59
C SER A 421 -5.95 38.17 -7.07
N GLU A 422 -5.00 38.87 -6.43
CA GLU A 422 -4.98 39.02 -4.97
C GLU A 422 -6.25 39.71 -4.44
N ASP A 423 -6.68 40.79 -5.10
CA ASP A 423 -7.86 41.55 -4.68
C ASP A 423 -9.15 40.75 -4.86
N GLY A 424 -9.23 39.93 -5.93
CA GLY A 424 -10.32 38.99 -6.14
C GLY A 424 -10.42 37.97 -5.00
N ILE A 425 -9.28 37.45 -4.51
CA ILE A 425 -9.24 36.56 -3.35
C ILE A 425 -9.66 37.29 -2.06
N LYS A 426 -9.14 38.51 -1.83
CA LYS A 426 -9.50 39.32 -0.63
C LYS A 426 -11.00 39.59 -0.58
N ASN A 427 -11.56 40.02 -1.70
CA ASN A 427 -12.98 40.29 -1.84
C ASN A 427 -13.80 39.01 -1.69
N GLY A 428 -13.39 37.94 -2.37
CA GLY A 428 -14.04 36.64 -2.31
C GLY A 428 -14.09 36.02 -0.91
N LEU A 429 -13.02 36.15 -0.12
CA LEU A 429 -12.98 35.68 1.28
C LEU A 429 -14.00 36.42 2.16
N LYS A 430 -14.16 37.73 1.97
CA LYS A 430 -15.18 38.53 2.67
C LYS A 430 -16.59 38.14 2.20
N ALA A 431 -16.76 37.99 0.89
CA ALA A 431 -18.03 37.64 0.27
C ALA A 431 -18.57 36.29 0.75
N ILE A 432 -17.72 35.27 0.99
CA ILE A 432 -18.18 33.95 1.47
C ILE A 432 -18.99 34.09 2.76
N THR A 433 -18.47 34.83 3.75
CA THR A 433 -19.17 35.02 5.01
C THR A 433 -20.34 35.97 4.84
N GLU A 434 -20.11 37.19 4.34
CA GLU A 434 -21.14 38.25 4.25
C GLU A 434 -22.36 37.80 3.46
N HIS A 435 -22.16 37.07 2.34
CA HIS A 435 -23.24 36.56 1.51
C HIS A 435 -24.21 35.65 2.28
N MET A 436 -23.72 34.84 3.22
CA MET A 436 -24.59 33.92 3.99
C MET A 436 -25.41 34.63 5.08
N PHE A 437 -25.06 35.87 5.43
CA PHE A 437 -25.75 36.69 6.41
C PHE A 437 -26.55 37.83 5.72
N GLY A 438 -26.92 37.66 4.45
CA GLY A 438 -27.73 38.61 3.69
C GLY A 438 -26.98 39.86 3.20
N ASN A 439 -25.68 39.99 3.48
CA ASN A 439 -24.90 41.13 3.04
C ASN A 439 -24.22 40.86 1.69
N HIS A 440 -24.64 41.59 0.66
CA HIS A 440 -24.19 41.38 -0.71
C HIS A 440 -23.20 42.42 -1.23
N THR A 441 -22.66 43.30 -0.37
CA THR A 441 -21.72 44.37 -0.77
C THR A 441 -20.46 43.86 -1.48
N PHE A 442 -19.95 42.69 -1.08
CA PHE A 442 -18.74 42.08 -1.64
C PHE A 442 -19.04 41.06 -2.76
N CYS A 443 -20.31 40.93 -3.15
CA CYS A 443 -20.74 39.94 -4.14
C CYS A 443 -20.62 40.46 -5.59
N ASN A 444 -20.73 39.56 -6.56
CA ASN A 444 -20.80 39.90 -7.99
C ASN A 444 -22.08 39.30 -8.61
N VAL A 445 -22.68 40.03 -9.57
CA VAL A 445 -23.90 39.64 -10.29
C VAL A 445 -23.79 38.31 -11.03
N SER A 446 -22.58 37.91 -11.43
CA SER A 446 -22.30 36.64 -12.12
C SER A 446 -22.67 35.39 -11.32
N TRP A 447 -22.77 35.48 -9.99
CA TRP A 447 -23.09 34.33 -9.13
C TRP A 447 -24.05 34.64 -7.97
N CYS A 448 -24.18 35.90 -7.56
CA CYS A 448 -25.03 36.29 -6.45
C CYS A 448 -26.47 36.57 -6.91
N GLY A 449 -27.37 35.66 -6.56
CA GLY A 449 -28.80 35.84 -6.82
C GLY A 449 -29.43 37.00 -6.04
N GLY A 450 -28.84 37.42 -4.90
CA GLY A 450 -29.32 38.55 -4.10
C GLY A 450 -29.21 39.89 -4.83
N LEU A 451 -28.12 40.08 -5.60
CA LEU A 451 -27.94 41.29 -6.41
C LEU A 451 -28.85 41.34 -7.64
N THR A 452 -29.34 40.19 -8.11
CA THR A 452 -30.18 40.11 -9.32
C THR A 452 -31.67 40.03 -9.00
N LYS A 453 -32.05 39.36 -7.91
CA LYS A 453 -33.43 39.08 -7.54
C LYS A 453 -33.92 39.86 -6.32
N GLY A 454 -33.03 40.62 -5.65
CA GLY A 454 -33.37 41.37 -4.43
C GLY A 454 -34.03 40.47 -3.38
N ASP A 455 -35.13 40.94 -2.81
CA ASP A 455 -35.91 40.27 -1.75
C ASP A 455 -36.51 38.92 -2.18
N ALA A 456 -36.60 38.63 -3.49
CA ALA A 456 -37.06 37.34 -3.99
C ALA A 456 -35.95 36.26 -3.96
N TYR A 457 -34.72 36.61 -3.57
CA TYR A 457 -33.61 35.68 -3.49
C TYR A 457 -33.77 34.71 -2.32
N LYS A 458 -33.49 33.43 -2.57
CA LYS A 458 -33.45 32.37 -1.54
C LYS A 458 -32.19 31.55 -1.71
N HIS A 459 -31.48 31.31 -0.61
CA HIS A 459 -30.26 30.51 -0.63
C HIS A 459 -30.56 29.02 -0.83
N LEU A 460 -30.16 28.44 -1.97
CA LEU A 460 -30.33 27.00 -2.25
C LEU A 460 -29.72 26.09 -1.16
N ASN A 461 -28.59 26.52 -0.59
CA ASN A 461 -27.75 25.67 0.25
C ASN A 461 -27.81 26.01 1.75
N LEU A 462 -28.58 27.02 2.17
CA LEU A 462 -28.82 27.33 3.58
C LEU A 462 -30.12 26.67 4.09
N PRO A 463 -30.31 26.54 5.41
CA PRO A 463 -31.55 26.06 6.00
C PRO A 463 -32.74 26.95 5.60
N TYR A 464 -33.83 26.34 5.12
CA TYR A 464 -35.07 27.03 4.73
C TYR A 464 -34.93 28.14 3.68
N GLY A 465 -33.77 28.23 3.02
CA GLY A 465 -33.47 29.28 2.05
C GLY A 465 -33.29 30.67 2.64
N LYS A 466 -33.12 30.77 3.96
CA LYS A 466 -32.95 32.03 4.70
C LYS A 466 -31.49 32.28 5.04
N ASP A 467 -31.19 33.54 5.32
CA ASP A 467 -29.90 33.99 5.81
C ASP A 467 -29.62 33.44 7.22
N LEU A 468 -28.34 33.29 7.55
CA LEU A 468 -27.90 32.98 8.90
C LEU A 468 -28.05 34.22 9.79
N THR A 469 -28.32 34.01 11.08
CA THR A 469 -28.64 35.10 12.01
C THR A 469 -27.68 35.21 13.19
N SER A 470 -26.95 34.14 13.51
CA SER A 470 -26.03 34.13 14.64
C SER A 470 -24.82 35.06 14.46
N LYS A 471 -24.78 36.14 15.25
CA LYS A 471 -23.64 37.09 15.30
C LYS A 471 -22.33 36.41 15.72
N GLN A 472 -22.41 35.47 16.68
CA GLN A 472 -21.24 34.72 17.14
C GLN A 472 -20.68 33.80 16.04
N LEU A 473 -21.55 33.14 15.28
CA LEU A 473 -21.14 32.31 14.15
C LEU A 473 -20.48 33.16 13.06
N LYS A 474 -21.02 34.35 12.78
CA LYS A 474 -20.41 35.31 11.87
C LYS A 474 -18.98 35.63 12.30
N ALA A 475 -18.78 36.05 13.55
CA ALA A 475 -17.46 36.38 14.09
C ALA A 475 -16.48 35.20 14.02
N ASP A 476 -16.92 33.98 14.32
CA ASP A 476 -16.06 32.80 14.24
C ASP A 476 -15.67 32.44 12.80
N LEU A 477 -16.59 32.59 11.84
CA LEU A 477 -16.30 32.41 10.41
C LEU A 477 -15.37 33.51 9.88
N GLU A 478 -15.58 34.75 10.29
CA GLU A 478 -14.67 35.86 9.98
C GLU A 478 -13.29 35.61 10.56
N LYS A 479 -13.17 35.07 11.78
CA LYS A 479 -11.87 34.70 12.34
C LYS A 479 -11.16 33.63 11.50
N ILE A 480 -11.89 32.68 10.91
CA ILE A 480 -11.33 31.65 10.02
C ILE A 480 -10.86 32.26 8.70
N PHE A 481 -11.71 33.08 8.05
CA PHE A 481 -11.46 33.59 6.69
C PHE A 481 -10.66 34.90 6.64
N GLN A 482 -10.79 35.76 7.64
CA GLN A 482 -10.24 37.11 7.63
C GLN A 482 -8.89 37.18 8.36
N ASN A 483 -8.71 36.55 9.52
CA ASN A 483 -7.47 36.76 10.30
C ASN A 483 -6.24 36.01 9.76
N LYS A 484 -6.41 34.85 9.10
CA LYS A 484 -5.27 34.01 8.65
C LYS A 484 -5.18 33.80 7.14
N LEU A 485 -6.27 34.00 6.39
CA LEU A 485 -6.28 33.76 4.94
C LEU A 485 -6.14 35.05 4.13
N LEU A 486 -6.65 36.20 4.63
CA LEU A 486 -6.44 37.49 3.95
C LEU A 486 -4.96 37.87 3.86
N THR A 487 -4.20 37.64 4.92
CA THR A 487 -2.74 37.88 4.93
C THR A 487 -1.98 36.98 3.95
N LYS A 488 -2.63 35.94 3.43
CA LYS A 488 -2.10 35.00 2.44
C LYS A 488 -2.78 35.12 1.08
N ALA A 489 -3.51 36.20 0.81
CA ALA A 489 -4.30 36.36 -0.42
C ALA A 489 -3.45 36.22 -1.69
N ASN A 490 -2.23 36.79 -1.71
CA ASN A 490 -1.27 36.61 -2.81
C ASN A 490 -0.86 35.14 -2.99
N GLN A 491 -0.57 34.43 -1.90
CA GLN A 491 -0.25 33.00 -1.95
C GLN A 491 -1.45 32.16 -2.45
N LEU A 492 -2.67 32.54 -2.08
CA LEU A 492 -3.92 31.87 -2.48
C LEU A 492 -4.30 32.13 -3.94
N SER A 493 -3.86 33.25 -4.53
CA SER A 493 -4.06 33.54 -5.95
C SER A 493 -3.11 32.74 -6.85
N LYS A 494 -2.01 32.21 -6.29
CA LYS A 494 -0.95 31.44 -6.99
C LYS A 494 -0.88 29.96 -6.56
N LEU A 495 -2.03 29.28 -6.43
CA LEU A 495 -2.07 27.90 -5.95
C LEU A 495 -1.76 26.88 -7.05
N SER A 496 -0.86 25.96 -6.73
CA SER A 496 -0.48 24.86 -7.61
C SER A 496 -1.14 23.54 -7.18
N SER A 497 -0.77 22.43 -7.82
CA SER A 497 -1.37 21.12 -7.60
C SER A 497 -0.33 19.99 -7.60
N SER A 498 -0.19 19.29 -6.47
CA SER A 498 0.66 18.10 -6.30
C SER A 498 -0.02 16.79 -6.73
N GLN A 499 -1.18 16.86 -7.39
CA GLN A 499 -1.93 15.68 -7.88
C GLN A 499 -1.12 14.73 -8.77
N ALA A 500 -0.16 15.26 -9.53
CA ALA A 500 0.75 14.44 -10.32
C ALA A 500 1.63 13.54 -9.42
N ASN A 501 2.09 14.08 -8.29
CA ASN A 501 2.84 13.35 -7.29
C ASN A 501 1.98 12.32 -6.56
N GLU A 502 0.74 12.66 -6.17
CA GLU A 502 -0.20 11.68 -5.59
C GLU A 502 -0.44 10.50 -6.56
N SER A 503 -0.59 10.78 -7.86
CA SER A 503 -0.71 9.74 -8.89
C SER A 503 0.56 8.90 -9.02
N PHE A 504 1.73 9.52 -8.90
CA PHE A 504 3.01 8.81 -8.96
C PHE A 504 3.23 7.93 -7.73
N ASN A 505 2.93 8.45 -6.53
CA ASN A 505 2.99 7.72 -5.27
C ASN A 505 2.09 6.47 -5.28
N ASN A 506 0.94 6.54 -5.95
CA ASN A 506 0.11 5.36 -6.21
C ASN A 506 0.78 4.34 -7.14
N THR A 507 1.55 4.81 -8.13
CA THR A 507 2.32 3.94 -9.03
C THR A 507 3.47 3.27 -8.28
N VAL A 508 4.20 4.01 -7.44
CA VAL A 508 5.22 3.45 -6.54
C VAL A 508 4.59 2.39 -5.63
N ALA A 509 3.44 2.68 -5.02
CA ALA A 509 2.73 1.71 -4.17
C ALA A 509 2.26 0.46 -4.93
N SER A 510 2.06 0.54 -6.25
CA SER A 510 1.77 -0.62 -7.08
C SER A 510 2.98 -1.53 -7.28
N LYS A 511 4.20 -0.97 -7.40
CA LYS A 511 5.46 -1.70 -7.60
C LYS A 511 6.12 -2.13 -6.30
N ALA A 512 6.01 -1.31 -5.26
CA ALA A 512 6.53 -1.50 -3.91
C ALA A 512 5.38 -1.36 -2.88
N PRO A 513 4.45 -2.32 -2.83
CA PRO A 513 3.30 -2.25 -1.92
C PRO A 513 3.72 -2.18 -0.46
N LYS A 514 3.11 -1.27 0.30
CA LYS A 514 3.41 -0.98 1.72
C LYS A 514 3.24 -2.15 2.69
N ARG A 515 2.63 -3.26 2.24
CA ARG A 515 2.51 -4.51 3.01
C ARG A 515 3.81 -5.33 3.00
N LEU A 516 4.70 -5.07 2.04
CA LEU A 516 5.95 -5.77 1.84
C LEU A 516 7.12 -4.83 2.15
N HIS A 517 8.17 -5.39 2.74
CA HIS A 517 9.35 -4.64 3.14
C HIS A 517 10.50 -4.84 2.14
N TYR A 518 10.76 -3.84 1.32
CA TYR A 518 11.84 -3.85 0.32
C TYR A 518 13.03 -2.96 0.68
N SER A 519 12.86 -2.03 1.64
CA SER A 519 13.90 -1.05 1.97
C SER A 519 15.17 -1.65 2.57
N GLY A 520 15.12 -2.88 3.07
CA GLY A 520 16.31 -3.60 3.55
C GLY A 520 17.30 -4.05 2.45
N SER A 521 17.02 -3.76 1.17
CA SER A 521 17.89 -4.10 0.03
C SER A 521 17.72 -3.11 -1.13
N ALA A 522 18.50 -3.26 -2.20
CA ALA A 522 18.36 -2.48 -3.44
C ALA A 522 17.00 -2.64 -4.16
N SER A 523 16.19 -3.65 -3.79
CA SER A 523 14.87 -3.90 -4.39
C SER A 523 13.94 -2.69 -4.33
N LEU A 524 14.00 -1.87 -3.27
CA LEU A 524 13.19 -0.66 -3.21
C LEU A 524 13.56 0.32 -4.32
N GLY A 525 14.86 0.57 -4.53
CA GLY A 525 15.34 1.45 -5.59
C GLY A 525 14.86 0.98 -6.97
N TYR A 526 15.09 -0.30 -7.29
CA TYR A 526 14.64 -0.89 -8.56
C TYR A 526 13.13 -0.72 -8.80
N ARG A 527 12.30 -0.87 -7.76
CA ARG A 527 10.84 -0.72 -7.86
C ARG A 527 10.42 0.74 -8.02
N VAL A 528 11.11 1.68 -7.37
CA VAL A 528 10.89 3.12 -7.54
C VAL A 528 11.27 3.55 -8.95
N CYS A 529 12.47 3.18 -9.43
CA CYS A 529 12.91 3.44 -10.80
C CYS A 529 11.98 2.80 -11.84
N SER A 530 11.44 1.60 -11.57
CA SER A 530 10.41 0.97 -12.40
C SER A 530 9.11 1.80 -12.48
N ALA A 531 8.73 2.48 -11.39
CA ALA A 531 7.60 3.40 -11.36
C ALA A 531 7.90 4.71 -12.11
N VAL A 532 9.13 5.25 -11.97
CA VAL A 532 9.62 6.41 -12.72
C VAL A 532 9.52 6.13 -14.22
N LEU A 533 10.13 5.05 -14.68
CA LEU A 533 10.06 4.62 -16.08
C LEU A 533 8.62 4.44 -16.57
N GLN A 534 7.74 3.82 -15.78
CA GLN A 534 6.35 3.67 -16.18
C GLN A 534 5.61 5.02 -16.32
N LYS A 535 5.92 5.99 -15.46
CA LYS A 535 5.34 7.34 -15.51
C LYS A 535 5.89 8.12 -16.71
N ASN A 536 7.18 8.01 -16.94
CA ASN A 536 7.90 8.76 -17.97
C ASN A 536 7.63 8.20 -19.37
N GLU A 537 7.75 6.89 -19.54
CA GLU A 537 7.75 6.23 -20.85
C GLU A 537 6.51 5.35 -21.09
N GLY A 538 5.63 5.19 -20.10
CA GLY A 538 4.49 4.28 -20.20
C GLY A 538 4.88 2.82 -19.98
N TYR A 539 4.02 1.88 -20.36
CA TYR A 539 4.23 0.45 -20.06
C TYR A 539 5.29 -0.22 -20.95
N GLU A 540 5.72 0.43 -22.03
CA GLU A 540 6.71 -0.09 -22.99
C GLU A 540 8.14 -0.07 -22.44
N TYR A 541 8.38 0.66 -21.33
CA TYR A 541 9.69 0.73 -20.69
C TYR A 541 10.32 -0.63 -20.39
N MET A 542 9.50 -1.66 -20.12
CA MET A 542 9.99 -3.00 -19.81
C MET A 542 10.69 -3.65 -21.02
N SER A 543 10.21 -3.38 -22.23
CA SER A 543 10.86 -3.84 -23.46
C SER A 543 12.22 -3.16 -23.65
N LYS A 544 12.29 -1.83 -23.44
CA LYS A 544 13.56 -1.08 -23.49
C LYS A 544 14.56 -1.53 -22.43
N VAL A 545 14.09 -1.85 -21.23
CA VAL A 545 14.94 -2.41 -20.16
C VAL A 545 15.46 -3.80 -20.55
N ASN A 546 14.62 -4.64 -21.16
CA ASN A 546 15.05 -5.95 -21.65
C ASN A 546 16.12 -5.80 -22.75
N GLU A 547 15.90 -4.94 -23.73
CA GLU A 547 16.86 -4.66 -24.81
C GLU A 547 18.19 -4.15 -24.25
N ALA A 548 18.16 -3.19 -23.31
CA ALA A 548 19.35 -2.68 -22.64
C ALA A 548 20.11 -3.76 -21.86
N ALA A 549 19.41 -4.78 -21.36
CA ALA A 549 19.99 -5.95 -20.70
C ALA A 549 20.44 -7.06 -21.66
N GLY A 550 20.39 -6.84 -22.99
CA GLY A 550 20.70 -7.86 -24.00
C GLY A 550 19.67 -8.99 -24.06
N LEU A 551 18.45 -8.76 -23.55
CA LEU A 551 17.35 -9.71 -23.57
C LEU A 551 16.35 -9.32 -24.67
N SER A 552 15.65 -10.31 -25.21
CA SER A 552 14.58 -10.04 -26.18
C SER A 552 13.51 -9.09 -25.59
N PRO A 553 13.04 -8.06 -26.31
CA PRO A 553 11.98 -7.16 -25.84
C PRO A 553 10.66 -7.89 -25.52
N GLY A 554 10.36 -8.92 -26.31
CA GLY A 554 9.18 -9.77 -26.18
C GLY A 554 7.95 -9.18 -26.85
N ASN A 555 7.45 -9.85 -27.89
CA ASN A 555 6.29 -9.40 -28.68
C ASN A 555 5.02 -9.29 -27.81
N GLU A 556 4.78 -10.26 -26.93
CA GLU A 556 3.65 -10.22 -26.00
C GLU A 556 3.79 -9.13 -24.93
N THR A 557 5.02 -8.79 -24.52
CA THR A 557 5.30 -7.65 -23.63
C THR A 557 4.86 -6.35 -24.29
N LEU A 558 5.28 -6.11 -25.54
CA LEU A 558 4.93 -4.92 -26.33
C LEU A 558 3.43 -4.82 -26.57
N LYS A 559 2.81 -5.91 -27.02
CA LYS A 559 1.35 -5.99 -27.24
C LYS A 559 0.55 -5.69 -25.98
N ARG A 560 0.98 -6.24 -24.84
CA ARG A 560 0.35 -5.98 -23.54
C ARG A 560 0.55 -4.53 -23.10
N ALA A 561 1.75 -3.98 -23.30
CA ALA A 561 2.09 -2.61 -22.97
C ALA A 561 1.25 -1.61 -23.77
N GLY A 562 1.12 -1.79 -25.09
CA GLY A 562 0.26 -0.97 -25.94
C GLY A 562 -1.19 -0.96 -25.46
N LYS A 563 -1.76 -2.12 -25.12
CA LYS A 563 -3.12 -2.21 -24.53
C LYS A 563 -3.25 -1.45 -23.20
N LEU A 564 -2.21 -1.47 -22.36
CA LEU A 564 -2.21 -0.75 -21.08
C LEU A 564 -2.08 0.77 -21.27
N ASN A 565 -1.24 1.21 -22.20
CA ASN A 565 -1.08 2.61 -22.59
C ASN A 565 -2.43 3.16 -23.11
N ILE A 566 -3.07 2.49 -24.06
CA ILE A 566 -4.40 2.87 -24.57
C ILE A 566 -5.44 2.97 -23.44
N ARG A 567 -5.46 1.99 -22.51
CA ARG A 567 -6.39 2.01 -21.37
C ARG A 567 -6.11 3.18 -20.42
N ARG A 568 -4.84 3.50 -20.16
CA ARG A 568 -4.42 4.64 -19.35
C ARG A 568 -4.91 5.94 -19.98
N ASP A 569 -4.71 6.11 -21.29
CA ASP A 569 -5.03 7.35 -22.00
C ASP A 569 -6.55 7.54 -22.08
N ARG A 570 -7.31 6.49 -22.40
CA ARG A 570 -8.79 6.50 -22.33
C ARG A 570 -9.29 6.88 -20.94
N LYS A 571 -8.69 6.33 -19.88
CA LYS A 571 -9.07 6.66 -18.49
C LYS A 571 -8.75 8.12 -18.16
N SER A 572 -7.60 8.63 -18.62
CA SER A 572 -7.21 10.03 -18.46
C SER A 572 -8.25 10.97 -19.09
N VAL A 573 -8.58 10.76 -20.36
CA VAL A 573 -9.58 11.56 -21.08
C VAL A 573 -10.95 11.48 -20.40
N LYS A 574 -11.43 10.26 -20.12
CA LYS A 574 -12.71 10.05 -19.44
C LYS A 574 -12.76 10.74 -18.08
N SER A 575 -11.66 10.70 -17.31
CA SER A 575 -11.61 11.30 -15.98
C SER A 575 -11.74 12.82 -15.96
N LYS A 576 -11.39 13.48 -17.07
CA LYS A 576 -11.48 14.94 -17.22
C LYS A 576 -12.91 15.41 -17.57
N SER A 577 -13.72 14.55 -18.19
CA SER A 577 -15.08 14.89 -18.63
C SER A 577 -16.01 15.30 -17.48
N LYS A 578 -16.88 16.29 -17.75
CA LYS A 578 -17.89 16.78 -16.79
C LYS A 578 -18.86 15.67 -16.39
N GLU A 579 -19.31 14.88 -17.36
CA GLU A 579 -20.23 13.75 -17.14
C GLU A 579 -19.64 12.74 -16.14
N TRP A 580 -18.40 12.31 -16.34
CA TRP A 580 -17.74 11.38 -15.42
C TRP A 580 -17.59 11.95 -14.01
N LYS A 581 -17.16 13.21 -13.89
CA LYS A 581 -17.01 13.89 -12.60
C LYS A 581 -18.36 13.99 -11.87
N THR A 582 -19.43 14.38 -12.58
CA THR A 582 -20.80 14.44 -12.05
C THR A 582 -21.30 13.08 -11.61
N ASN A 583 -21.15 12.05 -12.46
CA ASN A 583 -21.58 10.69 -12.12
C ASN A 583 -20.83 10.15 -10.90
N ARG A 584 -19.51 10.39 -10.82
CA ARG A 584 -18.69 10.01 -9.65
C ARG A 584 -19.22 10.64 -8.35
N ILE A 585 -19.62 11.91 -8.39
CA ILE A 585 -20.19 12.62 -7.23
C ILE A 585 -21.56 12.01 -6.87
N LYS A 586 -22.45 11.80 -7.85
CA LYS A 586 -23.76 11.16 -7.64
C LYS A 586 -23.62 9.78 -7.00
N LEU A 587 -22.71 8.95 -7.50
CA LEU A 587 -22.43 7.61 -6.95
C LEU A 587 -21.81 7.67 -5.55
N LYS A 588 -20.99 8.69 -5.25
CA LYS A 588 -20.48 8.92 -3.88
C LYS A 588 -21.63 9.26 -2.93
N GLN A 589 -22.52 10.18 -3.32
CA GLN A 589 -23.68 10.58 -2.51
C GLN A 589 -24.63 9.41 -2.26
N LYS A 590 -24.96 8.61 -3.30
CA LYS A 590 -25.76 7.39 -3.14
C LYS A 590 -25.16 6.41 -2.14
N ARG A 591 -23.83 6.21 -2.18
CA ARG A 591 -23.13 5.33 -1.23
C ARG A 591 -23.16 5.88 0.19
N LEU A 592 -22.92 7.19 0.36
CA LEU A 592 -22.98 7.84 1.68
C LEU A 592 -24.38 7.74 2.29
N ALA A 593 -25.43 8.06 1.53
CA ALA A 593 -26.81 7.96 2.00
C ALA A 593 -27.18 6.51 2.40
N LYS A 594 -26.73 5.53 1.60
CA LYS A 594 -26.91 4.11 1.90
C LYS A 594 -26.18 3.69 3.17
N ASN A 595 -24.96 4.19 3.39
CA ASN A 595 -24.18 3.89 4.60
C ASN A 595 -24.82 4.53 5.84
N VAL A 596 -25.20 5.80 5.80
CA VAL A 596 -25.89 6.47 6.92
C VAL A 596 -27.19 5.73 7.28
N SER A 597 -27.98 5.32 6.28
CA SER A 597 -29.21 4.55 6.53
C SER A 597 -28.94 3.15 7.11
N LYS A 598 -27.76 2.58 6.85
CA LYS A 598 -27.35 1.31 7.45
C LYS A 598 -26.87 1.53 8.88
N GLU A 599 -25.96 2.46 9.11
CA GLU A 599 -25.44 2.83 10.44
C GLU A 599 -26.56 3.20 11.40
N LEU A 600 -27.58 3.94 10.94
CA LEU A 600 -28.76 4.26 11.74
C LEU A 600 -29.59 3.02 12.14
N ARG A 601 -29.69 2.03 11.24
CA ARG A 601 -30.41 0.76 11.52
C ARG A 601 -29.60 -0.20 12.38
N GLU A 602 -28.28 -0.19 12.22
CA GLU A 602 -27.34 -1.01 12.99
C GLU A 602 -27.17 -0.47 14.41
N GLY A 603 -27.46 0.82 14.64
CA GLY A 603 -27.22 1.50 15.91
C GLY A 603 -25.72 1.73 16.15
N LYS A 604 -25.34 2.03 17.39
CA LYS A 604 -23.92 2.20 17.75
C LYS A 604 -23.21 0.84 17.71
N THR A 605 -22.41 0.58 16.68
CA THR A 605 -21.64 -0.66 16.51
C THR A 605 -20.20 -0.57 17.01
N TYR A 606 -19.60 0.62 17.05
CA TYR A 606 -18.23 0.84 17.52
C TYR A 606 -18.09 2.25 18.12
N GLU A 607 -17.65 2.33 19.38
CA GLU A 607 -17.29 3.59 20.05
C GLU A 607 -15.96 3.35 20.80
N THR A 608 -14.95 4.19 20.54
CA THR A 608 -13.70 4.20 21.32
C THR A 608 -14.03 4.54 22.77
N GLU A 609 -13.52 3.76 23.73
CA GLU A 609 -13.60 3.95 25.20
C GLU A 609 -14.80 3.34 25.96
N LEU A 610 -15.52 2.36 25.41
CA LEU A 610 -16.67 1.74 26.10
C LEU A 610 -16.39 0.94 27.40
N VAL A 611 -15.17 0.90 27.95
CA VAL A 611 -14.85 -0.03 29.07
C VAL A 611 -14.18 0.59 30.30
N MET A 612 -13.68 1.83 30.31
CA MET A 612 -12.70 2.23 31.37
C MET A 612 -12.92 3.58 32.07
N THR A 613 -14.08 4.25 31.97
CA THR A 613 -14.19 5.65 32.48
C THR A 613 -15.43 6.02 33.28
N LYS A 614 -16.12 5.09 33.93
CA LYS A 614 -17.13 5.49 34.95
C LYS A 614 -16.86 4.83 36.29
N GLU A 615 -16.72 5.64 37.33
CA GLU A 615 -16.83 5.21 38.72
C GLU A 615 -18.23 4.63 38.92
N ILE A 616 -18.36 3.31 38.89
CA ILE A 616 -19.65 2.65 39.09
C ILE A 616 -19.82 2.40 40.60
N GLY A 617 -20.57 3.26 41.27
CA GLY A 617 -21.34 2.84 42.45
C GLY A 617 -22.63 2.24 41.93
N THR A 618 -22.85 0.94 42.16
CA THR A 618 -24.03 0.23 41.62
C THR A 618 -24.92 -0.26 42.75
N MET A 619 -26.16 0.17 42.74
CA MET A 619 -27.22 -0.29 43.63
C MET A 619 -27.86 -1.55 43.03
N LEU A 620 -28.01 -2.58 43.86
CA LEU A 620 -28.79 -3.78 43.56
C LEU A 620 -30.01 -3.69 44.48
N SER A 621 -31.21 -3.54 43.93
CA SER A 621 -32.42 -3.30 44.71
C SER A 621 -32.81 -4.54 45.51
N LEU A 622 -32.49 -4.51 46.81
CA LEU A 622 -32.93 -5.44 47.85
C LEU A 622 -33.92 -4.73 48.77
N LEU A 623 -34.97 -5.42 49.20
CA LEU A 623 -36.02 -4.88 50.07
C LEU A 623 -36.03 -5.63 51.39
N VAL A 624 -36.18 -4.91 52.50
CA VAL A 624 -36.32 -5.50 53.84
C VAL A 624 -37.80 -5.73 54.13
N ARG A 625 -38.19 -6.98 54.37
CA ARG A 625 -39.55 -7.31 54.83
C ARG A 625 -39.58 -7.42 56.36
N ARG A 626 -40.36 -6.57 57.03
CA ARG A 626 -40.53 -6.60 58.50
C ARG A 626 -41.86 -7.28 58.84
N HIS A 627 -41.83 -8.46 59.45
CA HIS A 627 -43.04 -9.14 59.94
C HIS A 627 -43.42 -8.61 61.34
N ARG A 628 -44.69 -8.23 61.54
CA ARG A 628 -45.23 -7.62 62.78
C ARG A 628 -45.04 -8.44 64.07
N HIS A 629 -44.64 -9.71 63.98
CA HIS A 629 -44.51 -10.63 65.13
C HIS A 629 -43.15 -11.39 65.23
N ARG A 630 -42.08 -10.96 64.54
CA ARG A 630 -40.73 -11.54 64.72
C ARG A 630 -39.66 -10.46 64.81
N THR A 631 -38.76 -10.59 65.79
CA THR A 631 -37.66 -9.66 66.10
C THR A 631 -36.42 -9.81 65.20
N ARG A 632 -36.48 -10.58 64.10
CA ARG A 632 -35.36 -10.74 63.15
C ARG A 632 -35.67 -10.14 61.78
N ARG A 633 -34.73 -9.32 61.26
CA ARG A 633 -34.77 -8.69 59.93
C ARG A 633 -34.46 -9.75 58.86
N GLN A 634 -35.27 -9.81 57.80
CA GLN A 634 -35.06 -10.72 56.67
C GLN A 634 -34.90 -9.91 55.37
N LEU A 635 -33.87 -10.24 54.60
CA LEU A 635 -33.52 -9.58 53.35
C LEU A 635 -33.98 -10.44 52.17
N ILE A 636 -34.66 -9.84 51.20
CA ILE A 636 -35.23 -10.54 50.04
C ILE A 636 -34.93 -9.77 48.74
N TRP A 637 -34.75 -10.52 47.65
CA TRP A 637 -34.60 -9.96 46.30
C TRP A 637 -35.87 -9.25 45.85
N SER A 638 -35.78 -7.98 45.45
CA SER A 638 -36.95 -7.20 45.05
C SER A 638 -37.66 -7.78 43.82
N SER A 639 -36.90 -8.31 42.86
CA SER A 639 -37.41 -8.87 41.61
C SER A 639 -38.15 -10.20 41.79
N SER A 640 -37.58 -11.13 42.56
CA SER A 640 -38.12 -12.50 42.72
C SER A 640 -38.94 -12.68 44.00
N GLN A 641 -38.85 -11.75 44.96
CA GLN A 641 -39.43 -11.87 46.30
C GLN A 641 -38.96 -13.13 47.07
N THR A 642 -37.80 -13.69 46.70
CA THR A 642 -37.20 -14.86 47.34
C THR A 642 -36.14 -14.48 48.36
N ASP A 643 -35.89 -15.38 49.31
CA ASP A 643 -34.81 -15.24 50.28
C ASP A 643 -33.43 -15.22 49.61
N ILE A 644 -32.52 -14.45 50.20
CA ILE A 644 -31.11 -14.43 49.80
C ILE A 644 -30.46 -15.74 50.24
N THR A 645 -29.90 -16.50 49.29
CA THR A 645 -29.17 -17.75 49.55
C THR A 645 -27.65 -17.57 49.63
N PHE A 646 -27.13 -16.46 49.11
CA PHE A 646 -25.70 -16.13 49.10
C PHE A 646 -25.50 -14.68 49.53
N THR A 647 -24.50 -14.41 50.36
CA THR A 647 -24.18 -13.06 50.83
C THR A 647 -22.69 -12.77 50.73
N ASP A 648 -22.34 -11.55 50.33
CA ASP A 648 -20.95 -11.08 50.27
C ASP A 648 -20.81 -9.72 50.98
N TRP A 649 -21.17 -9.68 52.26
CA TRP A 649 -21.18 -8.45 53.06
C TRP A 649 -19.76 -7.96 53.40
N SER A 650 -19.60 -6.64 53.41
CA SER A 650 -18.44 -6.02 54.05
C SER A 650 -18.41 -6.32 55.55
N ALA A 651 -17.21 -6.38 56.12
CA ALA A 651 -16.99 -6.69 57.52
C ALA A 651 -17.82 -5.77 58.43
N GLY A 652 -18.65 -6.36 59.30
CA GLY A 652 -19.53 -5.63 60.21
C GLY A 652 -20.86 -5.16 59.61
N ARG A 653 -21.23 -5.61 58.40
CA ARG A 653 -22.54 -5.38 57.76
C ARG A 653 -23.29 -6.70 57.58
N PRO A 654 -24.64 -6.70 57.46
CA PRO A 654 -25.56 -5.57 57.58
C PRO A 654 -25.62 -5.02 59.02
N ASN A 655 -25.71 -3.69 59.20
CA ASN A 655 -25.74 -3.04 60.52
C ASN A 655 -26.85 -1.98 60.66
N ASN A 656 -27.60 -1.67 59.59
CA ASN A 656 -28.66 -0.68 59.58
C ASN A 656 -28.28 0.67 60.22
N SER A 657 -27.22 1.33 59.76
CA SER A 657 -26.77 2.57 60.39
C SER A 657 -27.91 3.61 60.38
N ASN A 658 -28.18 4.23 61.52
CA ASN A 658 -29.28 5.20 61.73
C ASN A 658 -30.72 4.70 61.51
N GLY A 659 -30.94 3.39 61.33
CA GLY A 659 -32.29 2.81 61.25
C GLY A 659 -32.95 2.83 59.87
N ASP A 660 -32.32 3.44 58.86
CA ASP A 660 -32.92 3.73 57.55
C ASP A 660 -32.16 3.13 56.34
N GLU A 661 -31.14 2.31 56.58
CA GLU A 661 -30.39 1.63 55.52
C GLU A 661 -31.08 0.31 55.14
N GLN A 662 -31.94 0.34 54.11
CA GLN A 662 -32.78 -0.79 53.70
C GLN A 662 -32.49 -1.35 52.30
N CYS A 663 -31.63 -0.70 51.52
CA CYS A 663 -31.26 -1.09 50.15
C CYS A 663 -29.79 -1.52 50.06
N LEU A 664 -29.48 -2.44 49.16
CA LEU A 664 -28.12 -2.94 48.98
C LEU A 664 -27.36 -2.13 47.92
N GLN A 665 -26.12 -1.79 48.23
CA GLN A 665 -25.19 -1.20 47.29
C GLN A 665 -23.88 -1.99 47.20
N MET A 666 -23.25 -1.90 46.04
CA MET A 666 -21.87 -2.31 45.80
C MET A 666 -21.08 -1.09 45.33
N LYS A 667 -19.94 -0.83 45.98
CA LYS A 667 -19.08 0.32 45.66
C LYS A 667 -17.62 -0.11 45.63
N ARG A 668 -16.84 0.46 44.71
CA ARG A 668 -15.41 0.17 44.58
C ARG A 668 -14.60 0.49 45.84
N SER A 669 -15.00 1.50 46.61
CA SER A 669 -14.39 1.84 47.90
C SER A 669 -14.54 0.73 48.95
N TYR A 670 -15.53 -0.15 48.78
CA TYR A 670 -15.71 -1.36 49.57
C TYR A 670 -15.25 -2.60 48.80
N HIS A 671 -14.27 -2.50 47.89
CA HIS A 671 -13.77 -3.63 47.10
C HIS A 671 -14.87 -4.44 46.38
N MET A 672 -15.99 -3.80 46.03
CA MET A 672 -17.17 -4.44 45.43
C MET A 672 -17.91 -5.43 46.34
N VAL A 673 -17.63 -5.49 47.65
CA VAL A 673 -18.49 -6.21 48.61
C VAL A 673 -19.72 -5.39 48.99
N TRP A 674 -20.72 -6.04 49.59
CA TRP A 674 -22.05 -5.49 49.83
C TRP A 674 -22.07 -4.56 51.05
N ASN A 675 -22.89 -3.49 50.95
CA ASN A 675 -23.21 -2.57 52.04
C ASN A 675 -24.70 -2.21 52.00
N GLU A 676 -25.31 -1.96 53.16
CA GLU A 676 -26.66 -1.40 53.24
C GLU A 676 -26.60 0.13 53.09
N ASP A 677 -27.65 0.75 52.55
CA ASP A 677 -27.76 2.18 52.32
C ASP A 677 -29.24 2.61 52.28
N PRO A 678 -29.57 3.89 52.49
CA PRO A 678 -30.95 4.35 52.39
C PRO A 678 -31.49 4.17 50.97
N CYS A 679 -32.70 3.65 50.84
CA CYS A 679 -33.32 3.42 49.53
C CYS A 679 -33.66 4.73 48.79
N SER A 680 -33.66 5.86 49.48
CA SER A 680 -33.90 7.20 48.92
C SER A 680 -32.71 7.77 48.17
N GLU A 681 -31.51 7.18 48.30
CA GLU A 681 -30.30 7.70 47.65
C GLU A 681 -30.32 7.43 46.13
N GLU A 682 -30.12 8.47 45.32
CA GLU A 682 -30.04 8.34 43.87
C GLU A 682 -28.70 7.72 43.43
N LYS A 683 -28.75 6.51 42.88
CA LYS A 683 -27.57 5.78 42.40
C LYS A 683 -27.80 5.08 41.06
N HIS A 684 -26.71 4.75 40.37
CA HIS A 684 -26.77 3.84 39.24
C HIS A 684 -27.15 2.43 39.73
N PHE A 685 -27.88 1.66 38.92
CA PHE A 685 -28.38 0.35 39.31
C PHE A 685 -28.11 -0.70 38.22
N ILE A 686 -28.09 -1.98 38.61
CA ILE A 686 -28.02 -3.12 37.68
C ILE A 686 -29.42 -3.69 37.49
N CYS A 687 -29.85 -3.82 36.24
CA CYS A 687 -31.02 -4.62 35.89
C CYS A 687 -30.58 -6.05 35.56
N GLU A 688 -31.39 -7.02 35.97
CA GLU A 688 -31.31 -8.39 35.49
C GLU A 688 -32.53 -8.68 34.60
N LYS A 689 -32.34 -9.46 33.54
CA LYS A 689 -33.41 -10.07 32.75
C LYS A 689 -32.94 -11.47 32.34
N GLN A 690 -33.76 -12.48 32.57
CA GLN A 690 -33.51 -13.84 32.07
C GLN A 690 -33.69 -13.92 30.56
#